data_AF-A0A067CN36-F1
#
_entry.id   AF-A0A067CN36-F1
#
_cell.length_a   1.000
_cell.length_b   1.000
_cell.length_c   1.000
_cell.angle_alpha   90.00
_cell.angle_beta   90.00
_cell.angle_gamma   90.00
#
_symmetry.space_group_name_H-M   'P 1'
#
loop_
_entity.id
_entity.type
_entity.pdbx_description
1 polymer ?
#
loop_
_entity_poly.entity_id
_entity_poly.type
_entity_poly.pdbx_seq_one_letter_code
_entity_poly.pdbx_strand_id
1 'polypeptide(L)'
;MAPTTTSPTRKGRRGSATEDLVAWHGMSVKNFTAMVASGLPASLRRRAFWMDVISTELKTRSRTKMSQGFISFVASASTGGPTAVPTQAMVAPAAIHPDASVLSGRRLRQVRPSTLLDDKHMVELVSELKDSKFVLIDTTLAPFVLAMSSVLLPELHARSDLIKVLTFILHREQLPHNDRCILPYGDTTPIVLDTFESVLQTLNPKLHAKLTDWRLPRVECLTTLLLLPLSPSFPAQLRLRAMDHILVNGCVGLVSMVMAYLHRHTERIVACGTSDDFQSLCDEPTETWLPPAQTDEFWKECADAHKSHFLHLYAQHAIQMRAKHMTFRSDSSAAKYLHEQRPSLQFAFRHYDWVGFNVDHTLAEFKTEHLLKTSFERAYTKIQAAFLNLKTSGAPGWQPHLAHRGLAIDTVRGNFLFFGSNGDILCGYHGSREIPLHQLNWQYPLPRRAETDWMIIHTVPEMIFPQLFAWLIDIYEHGAITDEEIGYVRPHDEVLHEMEFILPRSAYSVLSAIAFDAATAYYAADFLPTLLATPEVLLRYNANVRTTLEHIRSNAKKRMFLLTNSSWEHTNAVLQYSIGKDWVHFFDVIVTKSMPSVFFDAFNTQRFMEVPIVHSGSKSLAPLTTPMLERGHVYAGGNITEFMLTLGPKAKVCYIGDHLLHDIVLPAENVVAPWATVAIIGESSLLFRYLDKGHVTAEQVQRFMWSVLFGTPKRVEARCRPAGPFFYLDVGGVYSQWGKKINATSILCVDSISRLHEQHDTMSVDLLVQARLNRRRDSVRTRASATTTTTLGPTTGATANTTLEKLAHLLHPNRVTGLASFSTNQCSETPGATNRRHSTHA
;
A
#
# COMPACT_ATOMS: atom_id res chain seq x y z
N MET A 1 -13.88 -19.78 -52.32
CA MET A 1 -13.56 -20.82 -51.33
C MET A 1 -12.06 -20.85 -51.12
N ALA A 2 -11.59 -20.24 -50.03
CA ALA A 2 -10.27 -20.41 -49.40
C ALA A 2 -10.38 -19.77 -48.00
N PRO A 3 -9.86 -20.39 -46.93
CA PRO A 3 -10.17 -20.01 -45.56
C PRO A 3 -9.35 -18.81 -45.08
N THR A 4 -10.02 -17.89 -44.40
CA THR A 4 -9.44 -16.71 -43.76
C THR A 4 -8.76 -17.09 -42.43
N THR A 5 -7.55 -16.58 -42.26
CA THR A 5 -6.69 -16.75 -41.09
C THR A 5 -7.23 -15.96 -39.89
N THR A 6 -7.52 -16.68 -38.80
CA THR A 6 -7.94 -16.13 -37.52
C THR A 6 -6.77 -15.47 -36.79
N SER A 7 -6.94 -14.21 -36.39
CA SER A 7 -6.02 -13.48 -35.49
C SER A 7 -6.16 -13.94 -34.04
N PRO A 8 -5.07 -13.96 -33.23
CA PRO A 8 -5.14 -14.45 -31.85
C PRO A 8 -5.71 -13.38 -30.91
N THR A 9 -6.67 -13.80 -30.10
CA THR A 9 -7.39 -13.00 -29.10
C THR A 9 -6.49 -12.52 -27.95
N ARG A 10 -6.61 -11.24 -27.61
CA ARG A 10 -5.82 -10.52 -26.60
C ARG A 10 -6.31 -10.84 -25.18
N LYS A 11 -5.56 -11.70 -24.46
CA LYS A 11 -5.82 -12.15 -23.07
C LYS A 11 -5.88 -10.96 -22.08
N GLY A 12 -6.90 -10.97 -21.21
CA GLY A 12 -7.09 -9.99 -20.12
C GLY A 12 -6.09 -10.13 -18.96
N ARG A 13 -5.90 -9.04 -18.22
CA ARG A 13 -5.02 -8.90 -17.04
C ARG A 13 -5.43 -9.88 -15.92
N ARG A 14 -4.47 -10.66 -15.41
CA ARG A 14 -4.60 -11.69 -14.35
C ARG A 14 -4.00 -11.17 -13.03
N GLY A 15 -4.45 -11.72 -11.90
CA GLY A 15 -4.05 -11.32 -10.55
C GLY A 15 -3.16 -12.34 -9.83
N SER A 16 -2.62 -11.88 -8.68
CA SER A 16 -1.84 -12.56 -7.62
C SER A 16 -0.49 -13.21 -7.99
N ALA A 17 0.57 -12.71 -7.36
CA ALA A 17 1.98 -13.12 -7.57
C ALA A 17 2.34 -14.57 -7.18
N THR A 18 1.43 -15.33 -6.56
CA THR A 18 1.59 -16.78 -6.36
C THR A 18 0.93 -17.61 -7.46
N GLU A 19 0.04 -17.03 -8.26
CA GLU A 19 -0.59 -17.71 -9.42
C GLU A 19 0.21 -17.50 -10.73
N ASP A 20 1.29 -16.71 -10.66
CA ASP A 20 2.06 -16.24 -11.83
C ASP A 20 3.18 -17.18 -12.29
N LEU A 21 3.38 -18.35 -11.67
CA LEU A 21 4.22 -19.37 -12.28
C LEU A 21 3.51 -19.95 -13.50
N VAL A 22 3.91 -19.52 -14.70
CA VAL A 22 3.48 -20.20 -15.93
C VAL A 22 3.98 -21.62 -15.85
N ALA A 23 3.05 -22.56 -16.08
CA ALA A 23 3.25 -24.00 -16.03
C ALA A 23 4.67 -24.42 -16.42
N TRP A 24 5.52 -24.74 -15.43
CA TRP A 24 6.89 -25.17 -15.69
C TRP A 24 6.84 -26.51 -16.44
N HIS A 25 7.31 -26.52 -17.68
CA HIS A 25 7.17 -27.64 -18.62
C HIS A 25 5.74 -28.23 -18.70
N GLY A 26 4.70 -27.39 -18.63
CA GLY A 26 3.30 -27.85 -18.72
C GLY A 26 2.71 -28.39 -17.42
N MET A 27 3.45 -28.40 -16.31
CA MET A 27 2.91 -28.73 -14.98
C MET A 27 2.09 -27.58 -14.39
N SER A 28 0.98 -27.88 -13.72
CA SER A 28 0.23 -26.85 -12.98
C SER A 28 1.10 -26.26 -11.85
N VAL A 29 0.85 -24.99 -11.47
CA VAL A 29 1.52 -24.33 -10.32
C VAL A 29 1.44 -25.19 -9.06
N LYS A 30 0.29 -25.82 -8.83
CA LYS A 30 0.06 -26.70 -7.68
C LYS A 30 0.99 -27.92 -7.71
N ASN A 31 1.12 -28.57 -8.87
CA ASN A 31 2.00 -29.74 -9.01
C ASN A 31 3.47 -29.34 -8.90
N PHE A 32 3.84 -28.21 -9.48
CA PHE A 32 5.19 -27.66 -9.39
C PHE A 32 5.57 -27.31 -7.95
N THR A 33 4.68 -26.62 -7.24
CA THR A 33 4.84 -26.29 -5.82
C THR A 33 4.93 -27.54 -4.95
N ALA A 34 4.09 -28.55 -5.23
CA ALA A 34 4.13 -29.83 -4.53
C ALA A 34 5.44 -30.59 -4.76
N MET A 35 5.99 -30.57 -5.97
CA MET A 35 7.28 -31.18 -6.30
C MET A 35 8.43 -30.54 -5.52
N VAL A 36 8.46 -29.21 -5.44
CA VAL A 36 9.48 -28.50 -4.65
C VAL A 36 9.30 -28.78 -3.16
N ALA A 37 8.06 -28.81 -2.67
CA ALA A 37 7.75 -29.15 -1.29
C ALA A 37 8.13 -30.60 -0.93
N SER A 38 8.04 -31.56 -1.87
CA SER A 38 8.52 -32.94 -1.67
C SER A 38 10.05 -33.09 -1.78
N GLY A 39 10.75 -32.03 -2.16
CA GLY A 39 12.18 -32.04 -2.48
C GLY A 39 12.43 -32.38 -3.95
N LEU A 40 13.40 -31.69 -4.56
CA LEU A 40 13.79 -31.92 -5.94
C LEU A 40 14.50 -33.28 -6.10
N PRO A 41 14.20 -34.05 -7.17
CA PRO A 41 14.88 -35.31 -7.46
C PRO A 41 16.39 -35.12 -7.64
N ALA A 42 17.20 -36.06 -7.16
CA ALA A 42 18.66 -36.03 -7.30
C ALA A 42 19.14 -36.03 -8.77
N SER A 43 18.31 -36.52 -9.70
CA SER A 43 18.59 -36.51 -11.15
C SER A 43 18.54 -35.11 -11.77
N LEU A 44 17.89 -34.16 -11.09
CA LEU A 44 17.66 -32.81 -11.59
C LEU A 44 18.76 -31.88 -11.09
N ARG A 45 19.54 -31.32 -12.03
CA ARG A 45 20.62 -30.39 -11.71
C ARG A 45 20.04 -29.06 -11.23
N ARG A 46 20.23 -28.70 -9.96
CA ARG A 46 19.70 -27.48 -9.33
C ARG A 46 20.00 -26.21 -10.12
N ARG A 47 21.24 -26.04 -10.59
CA ARG A 47 21.60 -24.91 -11.47
C ARG A 47 20.70 -24.79 -12.69
N ALA A 48 20.48 -25.90 -13.41
CA ALA A 48 19.65 -25.90 -14.62
C ALA A 48 18.20 -25.56 -14.28
N PHE A 49 17.70 -26.10 -13.17
CA PHE A 49 16.37 -25.80 -12.66
C PHE A 49 16.18 -24.33 -12.27
N TRP A 50 17.06 -23.76 -11.45
CA TRP A 50 16.95 -22.35 -11.05
C TRP A 50 16.99 -21.41 -12.25
N MET A 51 17.90 -21.67 -13.21
CA MET A 51 17.99 -20.87 -14.44
C MET A 51 16.74 -21.00 -15.30
N ASP A 52 16.15 -22.19 -15.38
CA ASP A 52 14.96 -22.40 -16.19
C ASP A 52 13.72 -21.74 -15.58
N VAL A 53 13.59 -21.77 -14.24
CA VAL A 53 12.56 -21.02 -13.50
C VAL A 53 12.68 -19.52 -13.80
N ILE A 54 13.89 -18.96 -13.67
CA ILE A 54 14.14 -17.54 -13.98
C ILE A 54 13.80 -17.24 -15.44
N SER A 55 14.24 -18.09 -16.38
CA SER A 55 13.99 -17.87 -17.81
C SER A 55 12.50 -17.92 -18.15
N THR A 56 11.75 -18.83 -17.52
CA THR A 56 10.30 -18.99 -17.72
C THR A 56 9.54 -17.80 -17.18
N GLU A 57 9.91 -17.33 -15.98
CA GLU A 57 9.31 -16.14 -15.37
C GLU A 57 9.60 -14.89 -16.20
N LEU A 58 10.86 -14.73 -16.67
CA LEU A 58 11.27 -13.62 -17.51
C LEU A 58 10.57 -13.61 -18.88
N LYS A 59 10.44 -14.76 -19.54
CA LYS A 59 9.69 -14.86 -20.82
C LYS A 59 8.23 -14.48 -20.64
N THR A 60 7.62 -14.88 -19.54
CA THR A 60 6.22 -14.55 -19.22
C THR A 60 6.05 -13.06 -18.97
N ARG A 61 6.95 -12.48 -18.16
CA ARG A 61 6.94 -11.05 -17.82
C ARG A 61 7.48 -10.15 -18.93
N SER A 62 8.16 -10.66 -19.95
CA SER A 62 8.61 -9.88 -21.13
C SER A 62 7.47 -9.12 -21.84
N ARG A 63 6.21 -9.54 -21.61
CA ARG A 63 4.99 -8.89 -22.12
C ARG A 63 4.49 -7.73 -21.25
N THR A 64 5.05 -7.54 -20.05
CA THR A 64 4.83 -6.38 -19.16
C THR A 64 6.10 -5.52 -19.10
N LYS A 65 5.99 -4.21 -19.39
CA LYS A 65 7.12 -3.30 -19.71
C LYS A 65 8.19 -3.16 -18.61
N MET A 66 7.86 -3.40 -17.36
CA MET A 66 8.79 -3.41 -16.21
C MET A 66 9.92 -4.47 -16.34
N SER A 67 9.72 -5.51 -17.16
CA SER A 67 10.64 -6.63 -17.32
C SER A 67 11.87 -6.34 -18.19
N GLN A 68 11.83 -5.39 -19.14
CA GLN A 68 12.90 -5.30 -20.13
C GLN A 68 14.23 -4.80 -19.56
N GLY A 69 14.21 -3.88 -18.59
CA GLY A 69 15.42 -3.41 -17.91
C GLY A 69 16.04 -4.50 -17.03
N PHE A 70 15.22 -5.23 -16.28
CA PHE A 70 15.66 -6.38 -15.48
C PHE A 70 16.19 -7.52 -16.37
N ILE A 71 15.50 -7.84 -17.48
CA ILE A 71 15.97 -8.80 -18.48
C ILE A 71 17.31 -8.36 -19.07
N SER A 72 17.47 -7.07 -19.41
CA SER A 72 18.72 -6.54 -19.96
C SER A 72 19.87 -6.62 -18.95
N PHE A 73 19.63 -6.33 -17.68
CA PHE A 73 20.62 -6.47 -16.61
C PHE A 73 21.00 -7.94 -16.39
N VAL A 74 20.01 -8.82 -16.20
CA VAL A 74 20.21 -10.27 -16.09
C VAL A 74 20.92 -10.83 -17.33
N ALA A 75 20.60 -10.33 -18.52
CA ALA A 75 21.27 -10.72 -19.75
C ALA A 75 22.72 -10.21 -19.82
N SER A 76 23.00 -8.97 -19.39
CA SER A 76 24.34 -8.38 -19.37
C SER A 76 25.28 -9.06 -18.37
N ALA A 77 24.74 -9.55 -17.25
CA ALA A 77 25.49 -10.39 -16.31
C ALA A 77 25.97 -11.71 -16.95
N SER A 78 25.39 -12.15 -18.08
CA SER A 78 25.83 -13.34 -18.83
C SER A 78 27.09 -13.13 -19.66
N THR A 79 27.37 -11.91 -20.10
CA THR A 79 28.38 -11.63 -21.13
C THR A 79 29.71 -11.13 -20.56
N GLY A 80 29.81 -10.94 -19.24
CA GLY A 80 31.09 -10.68 -18.56
C GLY A 80 31.85 -9.43 -19.02
N GLY A 81 31.14 -8.40 -19.52
CA GLY A 81 31.74 -7.14 -19.96
C GLY A 81 31.07 -5.91 -19.33
N PRO A 82 31.74 -4.74 -19.29
CA PRO A 82 31.15 -3.53 -18.75
C PRO A 82 30.00 -3.05 -19.64
N THR A 83 29.01 -2.44 -18.98
CA THR A 83 27.76 -1.87 -19.51
C THR A 83 27.86 -1.35 -20.95
N ALA A 84 27.43 -2.16 -21.92
CA ALA A 84 27.13 -1.70 -23.27
C ALA A 84 25.62 -1.41 -23.38
N VAL A 85 25.27 -0.17 -23.70
CA VAL A 85 23.91 0.27 -24.01
C VAL A 85 23.43 -0.46 -25.27
N PRO A 86 22.28 -1.14 -25.29
CA PRO A 86 21.75 -1.72 -26.53
C PRO A 86 21.14 -0.60 -27.38
N THR A 87 21.77 -0.27 -28.50
CA THR A 87 21.17 0.55 -29.55
C THR A 87 20.06 -0.22 -30.28
N GLN A 88 19.07 0.53 -30.78
CA GLN A 88 17.76 0.10 -31.33
C GLN A 88 17.76 -0.85 -32.55
N ALA A 89 18.86 -1.52 -32.90
CA ALA A 89 18.98 -2.25 -34.17
C ALA A 89 18.70 -3.77 -34.13
N MET A 90 18.11 -4.33 -33.06
CA MET A 90 17.85 -5.78 -32.96
C MET A 90 16.36 -6.18 -32.99
N VAL A 91 15.54 -5.46 -33.74
CA VAL A 91 14.18 -5.91 -34.10
C VAL A 91 14.07 -6.05 -35.61
N ALA A 92 14.65 -7.11 -36.15
CA ALA A 92 14.28 -7.64 -37.47
C ALA A 92 14.28 -9.18 -37.39
N PRO A 93 13.22 -9.86 -37.87
CA PRO A 93 13.18 -11.32 -37.89
C PRO A 93 14.10 -11.83 -39.01
N ALA A 94 15.22 -12.44 -38.66
CA ALA A 94 16.12 -13.03 -39.66
C ALA A 94 15.48 -14.30 -40.25
N ALA A 95 15.34 -14.30 -41.57
CA ALA A 95 14.85 -15.40 -42.38
C ALA A 95 15.78 -16.63 -42.34
N ILE A 96 15.17 -17.81 -42.48
CA ILE A 96 15.83 -19.10 -42.59
C ILE A 96 16.40 -19.25 -44.00
N HIS A 97 17.69 -19.57 -44.13
CA HIS A 97 18.23 -20.27 -45.30
C HIS A 97 19.29 -21.30 -44.88
N PRO A 98 19.30 -22.49 -45.50
CA PRO A 98 20.24 -23.58 -45.22
C PRO A 98 21.52 -23.45 -46.06
N ASP A 99 22.52 -24.26 -45.70
CA ASP A 99 23.79 -24.57 -46.39
C ASP A 99 24.95 -23.57 -46.23
N ALA A 100 25.94 -23.96 -45.41
CA ALA A 100 27.31 -24.23 -45.88
C ALA A 100 28.17 -24.77 -44.73
N SER A 101 28.69 -25.97 -44.91
CA SER A 101 29.77 -26.58 -44.15
C SER A 101 31.11 -25.86 -44.41
N VAL A 102 32.01 -25.85 -43.43
CA VAL A 102 33.45 -26.21 -43.53
C VAL A 102 34.16 -25.92 -42.21
N LEU A 103 34.93 -26.93 -41.78
CA LEU A 103 35.80 -26.99 -40.60
C LEU A 103 37.01 -26.03 -40.71
N SER A 104 37.45 -25.45 -39.59
CA SER A 104 38.75 -25.79 -38.96
C SER A 104 39.07 -24.92 -37.75
N GLY A 105 39.82 -25.49 -36.79
CA GLY A 105 40.67 -24.70 -35.88
C GLY A 105 40.17 -24.46 -34.45
N ARG A 106 39.86 -25.53 -33.69
CA ARG A 106 39.76 -25.45 -32.22
C ARG A 106 41.13 -25.06 -31.63
N ARG A 107 41.32 -23.80 -31.24
CA ARG A 107 42.25 -23.45 -30.15
C ARG A 107 41.52 -23.63 -28.83
N LEU A 108 41.94 -24.66 -28.08
CA LEU A 108 41.60 -24.85 -26.68
C LEU A 108 41.98 -23.59 -25.88
N ARG A 109 40.99 -22.76 -25.57
CA ARG A 109 41.15 -21.68 -24.60
C ARG A 109 41.16 -22.33 -23.23
N GLN A 110 42.33 -22.35 -22.60
CA GLN A 110 42.53 -22.83 -21.23
C GLN A 110 41.48 -22.23 -20.31
N VAL A 111 40.69 -23.11 -19.70
CA VAL A 111 39.83 -22.81 -18.56
C VAL A 111 40.77 -22.45 -17.40
N ARG A 112 40.73 -21.19 -16.94
CA ARG A 112 41.37 -20.81 -15.69
C ARG A 112 40.70 -21.61 -14.55
N PRO A 113 41.46 -22.22 -13.63
CA PRO A 113 40.88 -22.92 -12.50
C PRO A 113 40.12 -21.92 -11.62
N SER A 114 38.91 -22.31 -11.19
CA SER A 114 38.07 -21.54 -10.27
C SER A 114 38.82 -21.31 -8.96
N THR A 115 39.27 -20.08 -8.73
CA THR A 115 39.68 -19.64 -7.40
C THR A 115 38.47 -19.68 -6.48
N LEU A 116 38.58 -20.43 -5.38
CA LEU A 116 37.62 -20.40 -4.27
C LEU A 116 37.35 -18.93 -3.91
N LEU A 117 36.08 -18.54 -3.87
CA LEU A 117 35.70 -17.18 -3.52
C LEU A 117 35.85 -17.00 -2.00
N ASP A 118 36.93 -16.36 -1.56
CA ASP A 118 37.13 -15.91 -0.17
C ASP A 118 36.09 -14.84 0.25
N ASP A 119 35.96 -14.58 1.56
CA ASP A 119 35.05 -13.58 2.16
C ASP A 119 35.12 -12.19 1.48
N LYS A 120 36.30 -11.81 0.98
CA LYS A 120 36.51 -10.58 0.22
C LYS A 120 35.63 -10.49 -1.04
N HIS A 121 35.46 -11.60 -1.75
CA HIS A 121 34.63 -11.63 -2.96
C HIS A 121 33.13 -11.57 -2.68
N MET A 122 32.70 -11.99 -1.49
CA MET A 122 31.32 -11.91 -1.02
C MET A 122 30.95 -10.48 -0.67
N VAL A 123 31.89 -9.72 -0.08
CA VAL A 123 31.73 -8.27 0.13
C VAL A 123 31.65 -7.53 -1.21
N GLU A 124 32.51 -7.89 -2.18
CA GLU A 124 32.43 -7.33 -3.54
C GLU A 124 31.11 -7.66 -4.25
N LEU A 125 30.52 -8.83 -4.02
CA LEU A 125 29.19 -9.21 -4.55
C LEU A 125 28.09 -8.33 -3.99
N VAL A 126 28.08 -8.10 -2.67
CA VAL A 126 27.10 -7.20 -2.04
C VAL A 126 27.27 -5.77 -2.56
N SER A 127 28.51 -5.31 -2.76
CA SER A 127 28.78 -4.01 -3.37
C SER A 127 28.21 -3.93 -4.80
N GLU A 128 28.47 -4.93 -5.63
CA GLU A 128 27.97 -4.98 -7.01
C GLU A 128 26.44 -5.01 -7.09
N LEU A 129 25.78 -5.77 -6.20
CA LEU A 129 24.33 -5.80 -6.12
C LEU A 129 23.75 -4.49 -5.55
N LYS A 130 24.45 -3.84 -4.62
CA LYS A 130 24.09 -2.52 -4.09
C LYS A 130 24.19 -1.43 -5.16
N ASP A 131 25.17 -1.54 -6.06
CA ASP A 131 25.32 -0.66 -7.21
C ASP A 131 24.30 -0.98 -8.33
N SER A 132 23.57 -2.10 -8.21
CA SER A 132 22.50 -2.44 -9.13
C SER A 132 21.31 -1.48 -8.98
N LYS A 133 20.77 -0.99 -10.10
CA LYS A 133 19.61 -0.08 -10.11
C LYS A 133 18.26 -0.80 -9.93
N PHE A 134 18.25 -2.09 -9.58
CA PHE A 134 17.06 -2.95 -9.61
C PHE A 134 16.63 -3.48 -8.25
N VAL A 135 17.55 -3.53 -7.29
CA VAL A 135 17.33 -4.06 -5.94
C VAL A 135 17.96 -3.10 -4.95
N LEU A 136 17.24 -2.78 -3.89
CA LEU A 136 17.76 -1.98 -2.78
C LEU A 136 18.45 -2.91 -1.79
N ILE A 137 19.74 -2.71 -1.56
CA ILE A 137 20.51 -3.44 -0.55
C ILE A 137 21.14 -2.46 0.42
N ASP A 138 20.71 -2.56 1.68
CA ASP A 138 21.24 -1.78 2.79
C ASP A 138 21.95 -2.69 3.81
N THR A 139 22.36 -2.11 4.93
CA THR A 139 23.04 -2.82 6.02
C THR A 139 22.14 -3.85 6.70
N THR A 140 20.82 -3.70 6.64
CA THR A 140 19.87 -4.64 7.26
C THR A 140 19.60 -5.86 6.38
N LEU A 141 19.60 -5.67 5.06
CA LEU A 141 19.41 -6.76 4.09
C LEU A 141 20.71 -7.53 3.82
N ALA A 142 21.88 -6.87 3.92
CA ALA A 142 23.18 -7.45 3.58
C ALA A 142 23.47 -8.82 4.25
N PRO A 143 23.19 -9.05 5.55
CA PRO A 143 23.37 -10.35 6.19
C PRO A 143 22.58 -11.49 5.52
N PHE A 144 21.35 -11.22 5.08
CA PHE A 144 20.52 -12.20 4.37
C PHE A 144 21.12 -12.53 2.99
N VAL A 145 21.63 -11.53 2.29
CA VAL A 145 22.29 -11.71 0.99
C VAL A 145 23.55 -12.57 1.14
N LEU A 146 24.37 -12.31 2.16
CA LEU A 146 25.55 -13.11 2.45
C LEU A 146 25.18 -14.56 2.81
N ALA A 147 24.17 -14.74 3.67
CA ALA A 147 23.72 -16.07 4.06
C ALA A 147 23.20 -16.88 2.86
N MET A 148 22.32 -16.30 2.03
CA MET A 148 21.84 -16.93 0.79
C MET A 148 23.00 -17.24 -0.16
N SER A 149 23.95 -16.32 -0.31
CA SER A 149 25.11 -16.50 -1.18
C SER A 149 25.98 -17.68 -0.73
N SER A 150 26.19 -17.86 0.56
CA SER A 150 26.96 -19.00 1.11
C SER A 150 26.31 -20.36 0.81
N VAL A 151 24.98 -20.40 0.70
CA VAL A 151 24.22 -21.62 0.37
C VAL A 151 24.21 -21.89 -1.13
N LEU A 152 24.08 -20.86 -1.96
CA LEU A 152 23.96 -20.98 -3.41
C LEU A 152 25.31 -21.21 -4.10
N LEU A 153 26.39 -20.67 -3.54
CA LEU A 153 27.69 -20.65 -4.19
C LEU A 153 28.25 -22.05 -4.55
N PRO A 154 28.18 -23.07 -3.67
CA PRO A 154 28.64 -24.42 -3.99
C PRO A 154 27.89 -25.09 -5.14
N GLU A 155 26.66 -24.65 -5.44
CA GLU A 155 25.83 -25.23 -6.52
C GLU A 155 25.98 -24.48 -7.85
N LEU A 156 26.10 -23.14 -7.82
CA LEU A 156 26.10 -22.32 -9.03
C LEU A 156 27.48 -22.21 -9.69
N HIS A 157 28.58 -22.34 -8.93
CA HIS A 157 29.98 -22.30 -9.36
C HIS A 157 30.45 -21.03 -10.12
N ALA A 158 29.54 -20.27 -10.76
CA ALA A 158 29.80 -19.05 -11.50
C ALA A 158 29.17 -17.83 -10.81
N ARG A 159 29.97 -16.76 -10.65
CA ARG A 159 29.53 -15.50 -10.05
C ARG A 159 28.34 -14.86 -10.78
N SER A 160 28.32 -14.93 -12.11
CA SER A 160 27.21 -14.41 -12.92
C SER A 160 25.89 -15.13 -12.65
N ASP A 161 25.94 -16.45 -12.43
CA ASP A 161 24.76 -17.24 -12.13
C ASP A 161 24.22 -16.93 -10.72
N LEU A 162 25.13 -16.73 -9.76
CA LEU A 162 24.80 -16.30 -8.40
C LEU A 162 24.07 -14.95 -8.39
N ILE A 163 24.61 -13.96 -9.10
CA ILE A 163 23.99 -12.62 -9.24
C ILE A 163 22.57 -12.73 -9.79
N LYS A 164 22.36 -13.57 -10.81
CA LYS A 164 21.03 -13.75 -11.43
C LYS A 164 20.01 -14.30 -10.44
N VAL A 165 20.37 -15.35 -9.71
CA VAL A 165 19.46 -15.99 -8.73
C VAL A 165 19.16 -15.03 -7.58
N LEU A 166 20.17 -14.39 -7.00
CA LEU A 166 19.99 -13.43 -5.92
C LEU A 166 19.14 -12.22 -6.35
N THR A 167 19.47 -11.60 -7.49
CA THR A 167 18.71 -10.45 -7.98
C THR A 167 17.26 -10.83 -8.23
N PHE A 168 16.98 -12.04 -8.74
CA PHE A 168 15.62 -12.52 -8.94
C PHE A 168 14.84 -12.67 -7.62
N ILE A 169 15.43 -13.33 -6.62
CA ILE A 169 14.82 -13.52 -5.29
C ILE A 169 14.53 -12.15 -4.65
N LEU A 170 15.55 -11.28 -4.61
CA LEU A 170 15.45 -9.97 -3.99
C LEU A 170 14.46 -9.05 -4.73
N HIS A 171 14.46 -9.07 -6.07
CA HIS A 171 13.49 -8.29 -6.86
C HIS A 171 12.06 -8.73 -6.55
N ARG A 172 11.79 -10.04 -6.52
CA ARG A 172 10.45 -10.58 -6.16
C ARG A 172 10.05 -10.17 -4.75
N GLU A 173 10.99 -10.23 -3.82
CA GLU A 173 10.76 -9.87 -2.43
C GLU A 173 10.35 -8.39 -2.28
N GLN A 174 11.01 -7.51 -3.03
CA GLN A 174 10.82 -6.05 -2.99
C GLN A 174 9.67 -5.56 -3.88
N LEU A 175 8.89 -6.47 -4.49
CA LEU A 175 7.74 -6.07 -5.29
C LEU A 175 6.67 -5.37 -4.43
N PRO A 176 6.15 -4.21 -4.85
CA PRO A 176 5.14 -3.45 -4.10
C PRO A 176 3.91 -4.25 -3.66
N HIS A 177 3.49 -5.24 -4.45
CA HIS A 177 2.31 -6.05 -4.19
C HIS A 177 2.58 -7.32 -3.35
N ASN A 178 3.81 -7.54 -2.88
CA ASN A 178 4.17 -8.69 -2.06
C ASN A 178 3.67 -8.52 -0.61
N ASP A 179 2.51 -9.11 -0.30
CA ASP A 179 1.87 -9.04 1.03
C ASP A 179 2.56 -9.91 2.11
N ARG A 180 3.63 -10.62 1.75
CA ARG A 180 4.33 -11.60 2.59
C ARG A 180 5.84 -11.40 2.59
N CYS A 181 6.28 -10.15 2.41
CA CYS A 181 7.68 -9.80 2.56
C CYS A 181 8.19 -10.09 3.99
N ILE A 182 9.40 -10.63 4.07
CA ILE A 182 10.10 -11.01 5.29
C ILE A 182 11.54 -10.51 5.35
N LEU A 183 12.12 -10.11 4.21
CA LEU A 183 13.49 -9.58 4.21
C LEU A 183 13.44 -8.09 4.56
N PRO A 184 14.09 -7.65 5.64
CA PRO A 184 14.12 -6.24 6.03
C PRO A 184 14.96 -5.43 5.04
N TYR A 185 14.43 -4.29 4.59
CA TYR A 185 15.19 -3.28 3.85
C TYR A 185 14.54 -1.89 3.99
N GLY A 186 15.37 -0.86 4.08
CA GLY A 186 14.96 0.53 4.24
C GLY A 186 13.94 0.71 5.36
N ASP A 187 12.88 1.47 5.06
CA ASP A 187 11.82 1.77 6.05
C ASP A 187 10.83 0.62 6.27
N THR A 188 10.99 -0.53 5.60
CA THR A 188 10.14 -1.71 5.84
C THR A 188 10.65 -2.56 6.99
N THR A 189 11.90 -2.36 7.43
CA THR A 189 12.55 -3.17 8.48
C THR A 189 11.73 -3.24 9.77
N PRO A 190 11.25 -2.12 10.38
CA PRO A 190 10.44 -2.19 11.58
C PRO A 190 9.13 -2.96 11.38
N ILE A 191 8.52 -2.85 10.20
CA ILE A 191 7.27 -3.53 9.84
C ILE A 191 7.49 -5.04 9.74
N VAL A 192 8.57 -5.47 9.07
CA VAL A 192 8.94 -6.87 8.92
C VAL A 192 9.19 -7.53 10.28
N LEU A 193 9.98 -6.88 11.14
CA LEU A 193 10.28 -7.40 12.48
C LEU A 193 9.03 -7.47 13.37
N ASP A 194 8.19 -6.43 13.35
CA ASP A 194 6.91 -6.43 14.05
C ASP A 194 5.97 -7.53 13.54
N THR A 195 5.98 -7.79 12.23
CA THR A 195 5.16 -8.85 11.63
C THR A 195 5.62 -10.21 12.12
N PHE A 196 6.92 -10.48 12.05
CA PHE A 196 7.50 -11.73 12.51
C PHE A 196 7.27 -11.95 14.01
N GLU A 197 7.51 -10.93 14.85
CA GLU A 197 7.22 -10.99 16.29
C GLU A 197 5.73 -11.23 16.56
N SER A 198 4.84 -10.56 15.84
CA SER A 198 3.40 -10.73 16.02
C SER A 198 2.93 -12.13 15.64
N VAL A 199 3.49 -12.72 14.58
CA VAL A 199 3.23 -14.12 14.21
C VAL A 199 3.80 -15.08 15.26
N LEU A 200 5.01 -14.82 15.76
CA LEU A 200 5.62 -15.60 16.84
C LEU A 200 4.78 -15.57 18.11
N GLN A 201 4.28 -14.40 18.50
CA GLN A 201 3.40 -14.21 19.65
C GLN A 201 2.09 -15.01 19.50
N THR A 202 1.51 -15.02 18.30
CA THR A 202 0.26 -15.75 18.02
C THR A 202 0.46 -17.27 18.03
N LEU A 203 1.53 -17.76 17.41
CA LEU A 203 1.75 -19.20 17.24
C LEU A 203 2.44 -19.85 18.44
N ASN A 204 3.33 -19.14 19.13
CA ASN A 204 4.14 -19.66 20.24
C ASN A 204 4.23 -18.63 21.40
N PRO A 205 3.12 -18.33 22.11
CA PRO A 205 3.08 -17.29 23.14
C PRO A 205 4.02 -17.56 24.33
N LYS A 206 4.21 -18.83 24.72
CA LYS A 206 5.12 -19.22 25.81
C LYS A 206 6.57 -18.86 25.49
N LEU A 207 6.99 -19.10 24.24
CA LEU A 207 8.33 -18.79 23.77
C LEU A 207 8.52 -17.27 23.69
N HIS A 208 7.55 -16.55 23.12
CA HIS A 208 7.60 -15.08 23.05
C HIS A 208 7.76 -14.46 24.44
N ALA A 209 7.00 -14.92 25.44
CA ALA A 209 7.13 -14.47 26.83
C ALA A 209 8.54 -14.72 27.39
N LYS A 210 9.11 -15.90 27.15
CA LYS A 210 10.47 -16.24 27.60
C LYS A 210 11.54 -15.34 26.96
N LEU A 211 11.44 -15.07 25.65
CA LEU A 211 12.35 -14.18 24.94
C LEU A 211 12.30 -12.75 25.51
N THR A 212 11.11 -12.28 25.89
CA THR A 212 10.94 -10.96 26.52
C THR A 212 11.49 -10.93 27.95
N ASP A 213 11.38 -12.02 28.71
CA ASP A 213 11.90 -12.11 30.08
C ASP A 213 13.44 -12.00 30.12
N TRP A 214 14.12 -12.56 29.12
CA TRP A 214 15.58 -12.46 28.99
C TRP A 214 16.09 -11.07 28.58
N ARG A 215 15.20 -10.16 28.17
CA ARG A 215 15.56 -8.79 27.72
C ARG A 215 16.62 -8.78 26.62
N LEU A 216 16.58 -9.77 25.72
CA LEU A 216 17.48 -9.84 24.58
C LEU A 216 17.32 -8.60 23.69
N PRO A 217 18.39 -8.13 23.02
CA PRO A 217 18.26 -7.10 22.00
C PRO A 217 17.32 -7.59 20.90
N ARG A 218 16.14 -6.99 20.81
CA ARG A 218 15.05 -7.46 19.92
C ARG A 218 15.49 -7.63 18.48
N VAL A 219 16.11 -6.61 17.91
CA VAL A 219 16.46 -6.58 16.48
C VAL A 219 17.44 -7.70 16.15
N GLU A 220 18.46 -7.88 16.98
CA GLU A 220 19.44 -8.96 16.85
C GLU A 220 18.77 -10.32 16.99
N CYS A 221 18.01 -10.54 18.06
CA CYS A 221 17.30 -11.79 18.32
C CYS A 221 16.38 -12.22 17.17
N LEU A 222 15.50 -11.32 16.69
CA LEU A 222 14.57 -11.63 15.61
C LEU A 222 15.30 -11.83 14.27
N THR A 223 16.37 -11.07 14.01
CA THR A 223 17.18 -11.23 12.79
C THR A 223 17.92 -12.56 12.78
N THR A 224 18.54 -12.94 13.90
CA THR A 224 19.21 -14.24 14.07
C THR A 224 18.25 -15.39 13.84
N LEU A 225 17.03 -15.32 14.41
CA LEU A 225 15.99 -16.32 14.17
C LEU A 225 15.62 -16.43 12.69
N LEU A 226 15.44 -15.31 11.99
CA LEU A 226 15.11 -15.31 10.55
C LEU A 226 16.25 -15.83 9.67
N LEU A 227 17.51 -15.64 10.08
CA LEU A 227 18.70 -16.16 9.39
C LEU A 227 18.99 -17.64 9.69
N LEU A 228 18.44 -18.18 10.79
CA LEU A 228 18.73 -19.52 11.27
C LEU A 228 18.59 -20.61 10.19
N PRO A 229 17.55 -20.63 9.32
CA PRO A 229 17.43 -21.67 8.28
C PRO A 229 18.50 -21.61 7.19
N LEU A 230 19.29 -20.53 7.13
CA LEU A 230 20.41 -20.34 6.20
C LEU A 230 21.78 -20.54 6.86
N SER A 231 21.81 -20.60 8.19
CA SER A 231 23.02 -20.71 8.99
C SER A 231 23.55 -22.15 9.05
N PRO A 232 24.84 -22.36 9.41
CA PRO A 232 25.40 -23.69 9.62
C PRO A 232 24.67 -24.57 10.66
N SER A 233 23.84 -23.99 11.53
CA SER A 233 22.99 -24.74 12.47
C SER A 233 21.96 -25.64 11.77
N PHE A 234 21.67 -25.38 10.49
CA PHE A 234 20.86 -26.25 9.62
C PHE A 234 21.74 -27.10 8.68
N PRO A 235 21.37 -28.38 8.44
CA PRO A 235 22.13 -29.24 7.54
C PRO A 235 22.15 -28.66 6.13
N ALA A 236 23.27 -28.81 5.42
CA ALA A 236 23.44 -28.26 4.07
C ALA A 236 22.32 -28.66 3.10
N GLN A 237 21.82 -29.90 3.20
CA GLN A 237 20.69 -30.37 2.40
C GLN A 237 19.40 -29.58 2.65
N LEU A 238 19.10 -29.21 3.90
CA LEU A 238 17.92 -28.40 4.23
C LEU A 238 18.08 -26.95 3.81
N ARG A 239 19.28 -26.38 3.94
CA ARG A 239 19.57 -25.03 3.44
C ARG A 239 19.35 -24.92 1.93
N LEU A 240 19.78 -25.94 1.18
CA LEU A 240 19.53 -26.02 -0.26
C LEU A 240 18.03 -26.18 -0.59
N ARG A 241 17.32 -27.04 0.13
CA ARG A 241 15.85 -27.14 -0.01
C ARG A 241 15.14 -25.83 0.32
N ALA A 242 15.66 -25.05 1.28
CA ALA A 242 15.16 -23.71 1.57
C ALA A 242 15.31 -22.79 0.34
N MET A 243 16.46 -22.81 -0.34
CA MET A 243 16.68 -22.05 -1.59
C MET A 243 15.70 -22.46 -2.68
N ASP A 244 15.51 -23.77 -2.89
CA ASP A 244 14.53 -24.30 -3.85
C ASP A 244 13.12 -23.79 -3.54
N HIS A 245 12.75 -23.80 -2.25
CA HIS A 245 11.43 -23.38 -1.78
C HIS A 245 11.22 -21.87 -1.90
N ILE A 246 12.16 -21.02 -1.49
CA ILE A 246 12.00 -19.56 -1.57
C ILE A 246 11.98 -19.05 -3.03
N LEU A 247 12.68 -19.73 -3.95
CA LEU A 247 12.67 -19.37 -5.36
C LEU A 247 11.25 -19.49 -5.95
N VAL A 248 10.48 -20.47 -5.48
CA VAL A 248 9.13 -20.80 -5.97
C VAL A 248 8.04 -20.14 -5.14
N ASN A 249 8.12 -20.21 -3.81
CA ASN A 249 7.07 -19.78 -2.90
C ASN A 249 7.33 -18.42 -2.23
N GLY A 250 8.50 -17.83 -2.45
CA GLY A 250 8.90 -16.55 -1.85
C GLY A 250 9.57 -16.72 -0.49
N CYS A 251 10.20 -15.65 0.02
CA CYS A 251 11.06 -15.74 1.20
C CYS A 251 10.29 -16.10 2.48
N VAL A 252 8.98 -15.87 2.55
CA VAL A 252 8.11 -16.26 3.68
C VAL A 252 8.21 -17.75 4.06
N GLY A 253 8.70 -18.59 3.16
CA GLY A 253 9.11 -19.96 3.46
C GLY A 253 10.11 -20.09 4.62
N LEU A 254 11.03 -19.15 4.78
CA LEU A 254 11.98 -19.13 5.89
C LEU A 254 11.25 -19.02 7.23
N VAL A 255 10.20 -18.20 7.32
CA VAL A 255 9.40 -18.08 8.55
C VAL A 255 8.73 -19.40 8.89
N SER A 256 8.19 -20.12 7.91
CA SER A 256 7.59 -21.45 8.16
C SER A 256 8.62 -22.43 8.72
N MET A 257 9.85 -22.42 8.20
CA MET A 257 10.94 -23.26 8.72
C MET A 257 11.35 -22.88 10.15
N VAL A 258 11.45 -21.58 10.43
CA VAL A 258 11.73 -21.07 11.78
C VAL A 258 10.64 -21.50 12.75
N MET A 259 9.36 -21.38 12.37
CA MET A 259 8.24 -21.79 13.22
C MET A 259 8.26 -23.29 13.52
N ALA A 260 8.60 -24.14 12.54
CA ALA A 260 8.75 -25.58 12.74
C ALA A 260 9.92 -25.92 13.69
N TYR A 261 11.06 -25.24 13.51
CA TYR A 261 12.21 -25.37 14.41
C TYR A 261 11.85 -24.96 15.85
N LEU A 262 11.28 -23.77 16.02
CA LEU A 262 10.89 -23.26 17.34
C LEU A 262 9.86 -24.16 18.02
N HIS A 263 8.94 -24.75 17.26
CA HIS A 263 7.96 -25.70 17.78
C HIS A 263 8.64 -26.95 18.38
N ARG A 264 9.57 -27.57 17.65
CA ARG A 264 10.33 -28.74 18.15
C ARG A 264 11.21 -28.42 19.36
N HIS A 265 11.72 -27.20 19.43
CA HIS A 265 12.62 -26.77 20.50
C HIS A 265 11.92 -26.06 21.67
N THR A 266 10.60 -25.94 21.66
CA THR A 266 9.86 -25.12 22.63
C THR A 266 10.18 -25.50 24.08
N GLU A 267 10.18 -26.80 24.42
CA GLU A 267 10.46 -27.25 25.79
C GLU A 267 11.89 -26.93 26.24
N ARG A 268 12.88 -27.16 25.35
CA ARG A 268 14.30 -26.87 25.62
C ARG A 268 14.53 -25.37 25.79
N ILE A 269 13.94 -24.54 24.92
CA ILE A 269 14.06 -23.08 25.01
C ILE A 269 13.42 -22.55 26.30
N VAL A 270 12.25 -23.06 26.68
CA VAL A 270 11.58 -22.64 27.92
C VAL A 270 12.41 -23.03 29.16
N ALA A 271 13.14 -24.15 29.09
CA ALA A 271 14.03 -24.65 30.14
C ALA A 271 15.34 -23.85 30.27
N CYS A 272 15.77 -23.10 29.24
CA CYS A 272 16.95 -22.24 29.33
C CYS A 272 16.81 -21.23 30.50
N GLY A 273 17.88 -21.06 31.28
CA GLY A 273 17.92 -20.16 32.42
C GLY A 273 18.27 -18.73 32.01
N THR A 274 19.17 -18.59 31.04
CA THR A 274 19.76 -17.33 30.59
C THR A 274 19.66 -17.13 29.08
N SER A 275 19.96 -15.90 28.61
CA SER A 275 20.14 -15.59 27.19
C SER A 275 21.23 -16.43 26.54
N ASP A 276 22.31 -16.70 27.28
CA ASP A 276 23.50 -17.37 26.77
C ASP A 276 23.23 -18.86 26.53
N ASP A 277 22.38 -19.47 27.38
CA ASP A 277 21.87 -20.82 27.17
C ASP A 277 21.05 -20.92 25.87
N PHE A 278 20.25 -19.89 25.58
CA PHE A 278 19.45 -19.83 24.36
C PHE A 278 20.31 -19.62 23.12
N GLN A 279 21.29 -18.72 23.18
CA GLN A 279 22.24 -18.50 22.08
C GLN A 279 23.04 -19.78 21.80
N SER A 280 23.51 -20.47 22.85
CA SER A 280 24.19 -21.75 22.74
C SER A 280 23.31 -22.81 22.08
N LEU A 281 22.02 -22.84 22.41
CA LEU A 281 21.04 -23.74 21.79
C LEU A 281 20.82 -23.45 20.30
N CYS A 282 20.86 -22.19 19.87
CA CYS A 282 20.79 -21.81 18.45
C CYS A 282 22.08 -22.14 17.68
N ASP A 283 23.22 -22.10 18.37
CA ASP A 283 24.55 -22.40 17.82
C ASP A 283 24.91 -23.89 17.91
N GLU A 284 24.01 -24.73 18.44
CA GLU A 284 24.21 -26.17 18.54
C GLU A 284 24.48 -26.81 17.17
N PRO A 285 25.45 -27.75 17.09
CA PRO A 285 25.69 -28.48 15.85
C PRO A 285 24.41 -29.20 15.39
N THR A 286 24.14 -29.19 14.09
CA THR A 286 22.93 -29.81 13.52
C THR A 286 22.68 -31.23 14.02
N GLU A 287 23.74 -32.02 14.17
CA GLU A 287 23.68 -33.44 14.55
C GLU A 287 23.10 -33.66 15.96
N THR A 288 23.13 -32.65 16.84
CA THR A 288 22.61 -32.76 18.21
C THR A 288 21.09 -32.71 18.26
N TRP A 289 20.46 -31.93 17.39
CA TRP A 289 19.01 -31.69 17.44
C TRP A 289 18.24 -32.27 16.27
N LEU A 290 18.90 -32.51 15.14
CA LEU A 290 18.30 -33.14 13.97
C LEU A 290 19.17 -34.27 13.44
N PRO A 291 18.97 -35.50 13.93
CA PRO A 291 19.63 -36.68 13.39
C PRO A 291 19.33 -36.82 11.88
N PRO A 292 20.29 -37.29 11.05
CA PRO A 292 20.10 -37.40 9.60
C PRO A 292 18.83 -38.15 9.19
N ALA A 293 18.43 -39.17 9.95
CA ALA A 293 17.22 -39.97 9.73
C ALA A 293 15.90 -39.17 9.85
N GLN A 294 15.89 -38.06 10.59
CA GLN A 294 14.69 -37.22 10.81
C GLN A 294 14.65 -36.01 9.87
N THR A 295 15.63 -35.84 8.98
CA THR A 295 15.75 -34.69 8.09
C THR A 295 14.53 -34.54 7.16
N ASP A 296 14.08 -35.64 6.57
CA ASP A 296 12.93 -35.63 5.66
C ASP A 296 11.60 -35.43 6.40
N GLU A 297 11.50 -35.96 7.62
CA GLU A 297 10.34 -35.74 8.50
C GLU A 297 10.23 -34.25 8.89
N PHE A 298 11.34 -33.64 9.33
CA PHE A 298 11.37 -32.22 9.66
C PHE A 298 11.08 -31.33 8.43
N TRP A 299 11.59 -31.70 7.26
CA TRP A 299 11.25 -31.00 6.03
C TRP A 299 9.76 -31.08 5.71
N LYS A 300 9.15 -32.25 5.91
CA LYS A 300 7.70 -32.43 5.75
C LYS A 300 6.91 -31.53 6.70
N GLU A 301 7.34 -31.38 7.96
CA GLU A 301 6.74 -30.43 8.90
C GLU A 301 6.86 -28.98 8.43
N CYS A 302 8.05 -28.57 7.94
CA CYS A 302 8.25 -27.24 7.35
C CYS A 302 7.29 -27.00 6.17
N ALA A 303 7.16 -27.97 5.27
CA ALA A 303 6.27 -27.90 4.12
C ALA A 303 4.77 -27.90 4.54
N ASP A 304 4.42 -28.69 5.55
CA ASP A 304 3.07 -28.77 6.10
C ASP A 304 2.67 -27.49 6.86
N ALA A 305 3.62 -26.82 7.49
CA ALA A 305 3.43 -25.49 8.08
C ALA A 305 3.21 -24.43 7.00
N HIS A 306 3.85 -24.55 5.84
CA HIS A 306 3.75 -23.63 4.71
C HIS A 306 2.48 -23.81 3.86
N LYS A 307 1.31 -23.90 4.52
CA LYS A 307 -0.01 -24.03 3.88
C LYS A 307 -0.73 -22.69 3.76
N SER A 308 -1.84 -22.70 3.00
CA SER A 308 -2.69 -21.52 2.78
C SER A 308 -3.13 -20.81 4.07
N HIS A 309 -3.35 -21.56 5.15
CA HIS A 309 -3.72 -20.99 6.45
C HIS A 309 -2.61 -20.14 7.06
N PHE A 310 -1.38 -20.66 7.13
CA PHE A 310 -0.22 -19.91 7.61
C PHE A 310 0.08 -18.69 6.74
N LEU A 311 0.01 -18.84 5.42
CA LEU A 311 0.22 -17.74 4.48
C LEU A 311 -0.81 -16.63 4.66
N HIS A 312 -2.07 -16.98 4.90
CA HIS A 312 -3.14 -16.02 5.19
C HIS A 312 -2.91 -15.33 6.55
N LEU A 313 -2.53 -16.10 7.57
CA LEU A 313 -2.19 -15.57 8.90
C LEU A 313 -1.05 -14.55 8.79
N TYR A 314 0.06 -14.91 8.12
CA TYR A 314 1.19 -14.01 7.95
C TYR A 314 0.80 -12.73 7.23
N ALA A 315 0.08 -12.82 6.10
CA ALA A 315 -0.40 -11.65 5.37
C ALA A 315 -1.33 -10.76 6.21
N GLN A 316 -2.18 -11.37 7.06
CA GLN A 316 -3.02 -10.63 8.00
C GLN A 316 -2.18 -9.85 9.02
N HIS A 317 -1.19 -10.49 9.64
CA HIS A 317 -0.27 -9.82 10.57
C HIS A 317 0.55 -8.74 9.88
N ALA A 318 1.02 -8.96 8.65
CA ALA A 318 1.75 -7.96 7.87
C ALA A 318 0.92 -6.70 7.64
N ILE A 319 -0.35 -6.86 7.25
CA ILE A 319 -1.29 -5.75 7.07
C ILE A 319 -1.61 -5.05 8.40
N GLN A 320 -1.76 -5.80 9.49
CA GLN A 320 -1.97 -5.23 10.82
C GLN A 320 -0.78 -4.39 11.29
N MET A 321 0.45 -4.87 11.11
CA MET A 321 1.65 -4.14 11.51
C MET A 321 1.85 -2.90 10.64
N ARG A 322 1.61 -2.99 9.32
CA ARG A 322 1.58 -1.78 8.46
C ARG A 322 0.55 -0.77 8.91
N ALA A 323 -0.62 -1.23 9.34
CA ALA A 323 -1.65 -0.35 9.87
C ALA A 323 -1.22 0.32 11.18
N LYS A 324 -0.61 -0.43 12.10
CA LYS A 324 0.00 0.12 13.31
C LYS A 324 1.01 1.21 12.98
N HIS A 325 1.96 0.92 12.09
CA HIS A 325 3.05 1.83 11.68
C HIS A 325 2.55 3.10 10.97
N MET A 326 1.43 3.06 10.24
CA MET A 326 0.85 4.29 9.66
C MET A 326 -0.08 5.04 10.62
N THR A 327 -0.61 4.39 11.67
CA THR A 327 -1.57 5.01 12.60
C THR A 327 -0.91 5.95 13.58
N PHE A 328 0.23 5.55 14.12
CA PHE A 328 1.00 6.36 15.06
C PHE A 328 2.41 6.54 14.52
N ARG A 329 3.06 7.62 14.94
CA ARG A 329 4.48 7.82 14.71
C ARG A 329 5.28 6.74 15.44
N SER A 330 6.10 5.98 14.71
CA SER A 330 6.75 4.75 15.21
C SER A 330 8.26 4.88 15.44
N ASP A 331 8.88 5.98 14.98
CA ASP A 331 10.33 6.10 14.77
C ASP A 331 11.22 5.77 15.98
N SER A 332 10.75 6.00 17.21
CA SER A 332 11.54 5.80 18.44
C SER A 332 11.36 4.43 19.11
N SER A 333 10.54 3.55 18.52
CA SER A 333 10.06 2.33 19.19
C SER A 333 10.50 1.01 18.53
N ALA A 334 11.11 1.06 17.36
CA ALA A 334 11.45 -0.13 16.56
C ALA A 334 12.40 -1.13 17.28
N ALA A 335 13.24 -0.65 18.19
CA ALA A 335 14.17 -1.50 18.96
C ALA A 335 13.50 -2.23 20.14
N LYS A 336 12.29 -1.81 20.56
CA LYS A 336 11.57 -2.36 21.71
C LYS A 336 10.63 -3.48 21.28
N TYR A 337 10.34 -4.44 22.17
CA TYR A 337 9.36 -5.51 21.86
C TYR A 337 7.95 -4.95 21.73
N LEU A 338 7.07 -5.63 20.98
CA LEU A 338 5.71 -5.12 20.68
C LEU A 338 4.93 -4.73 21.94
N HIS A 339 5.06 -5.51 23.02
CA HIS A 339 4.38 -5.22 24.29
C HIS A 339 4.87 -3.95 24.98
N GLU A 340 6.14 -3.57 24.79
CA GLU A 340 6.77 -2.35 25.32
C GLU A 340 6.47 -1.13 24.44
N GLN A 341 6.18 -1.35 23.16
CA GLN A 341 5.79 -0.29 22.24
C GLN A 341 4.35 0.20 22.52
N ARG A 342 3.41 -0.73 22.77
CA ARG A 342 1.97 -0.46 22.94
C ARG A 342 1.62 0.71 23.89
N PRO A 343 2.24 0.85 25.09
CA PRO A 343 1.90 1.95 26.01
C PRO A 343 2.17 3.34 25.44
N SER A 344 3.16 3.48 24.54
CA SER A 344 3.50 4.76 23.91
C SER A 344 2.61 5.12 22.71
N LEU A 345 1.85 4.16 22.18
CA LEU A 345 1.02 4.32 20.99
C LEU A 345 -0.44 4.61 21.40
N GLN A 346 -0.61 5.77 22.04
CA GLN A 346 -1.89 6.23 22.58
C GLN A 346 -2.12 7.72 22.27
N PHE A 347 -3.38 8.08 22.08
CA PHE A 347 -3.82 9.46 21.88
C PHE A 347 -4.96 9.81 22.84
N ALA A 348 -4.94 11.02 23.40
CA ALA A 348 -6.01 11.51 24.25
C ALA A 348 -6.18 13.03 24.11
N PHE A 349 -7.42 13.47 23.87
CA PHE A 349 -7.75 14.89 23.74
C PHE A 349 -7.41 15.71 24.99
N ARG A 350 -7.38 15.08 26.17
CA ARG A 350 -7.06 15.74 27.45
C ARG A 350 -5.74 16.49 27.47
N HIS A 351 -4.78 16.11 26.61
CA HIS A 351 -3.45 16.73 26.53
C HIS A 351 -3.40 18.08 25.81
N TYR A 352 -4.52 18.50 25.20
CA TYR A 352 -4.62 19.74 24.43
C TYR A 352 -5.60 20.72 25.08
N ASP A 353 -5.41 22.01 24.83
CA ASP A 353 -6.32 23.07 25.28
C ASP A 353 -7.41 23.33 24.22
N TRP A 354 -7.00 23.26 22.95
CA TRP A 354 -7.84 23.51 21.80
C TRP A 354 -7.77 22.36 20.79
N VAL A 355 -8.92 22.02 20.20
CA VAL A 355 -9.03 21.09 19.07
C VAL A 355 -9.58 21.84 17.87
N GLY A 356 -8.80 21.92 16.80
CA GLY A 356 -9.18 22.58 15.56
C GLY A 356 -9.50 21.59 14.45
N PHE A 357 -10.38 21.98 13.54
CA PHE A 357 -10.79 21.12 12.42
C PHE A 357 -10.83 21.89 11.10
N ASN A 358 -10.36 21.23 10.05
CA ASN A 358 -10.83 21.49 8.69
C ASN A 358 -12.23 20.89 8.49
N VAL A 359 -12.92 21.28 7.42
CA VAL A 359 -14.29 20.89 7.10
C VAL A 359 -14.32 19.81 6.03
N ASP A 360 -13.94 20.15 4.80
CA ASP A 360 -14.06 19.27 3.65
C ASP A 360 -13.14 18.05 3.80
N HIS A 361 -13.66 16.85 3.51
CA HIS A 361 -12.96 15.57 3.68
C HIS A 361 -12.47 15.25 5.11
N THR A 362 -12.78 16.10 6.09
CA THR A 362 -12.39 15.98 7.50
C THR A 362 -13.61 15.73 8.39
N LEU A 363 -14.44 16.76 8.61
CA LEU A 363 -15.74 16.64 9.27
C LEU A 363 -16.80 16.18 8.28
N ALA A 364 -16.70 16.65 7.04
CA ALA A 364 -17.60 16.33 5.95
C ALA A 364 -17.09 15.16 5.13
N GLU A 365 -17.80 14.03 5.20
CA GLU A 365 -17.44 12.85 4.43
C GLU A 365 -18.11 12.88 3.05
N PHE A 366 -17.34 13.12 1.99
CA PHE A 366 -17.87 13.07 0.63
C PHE A 366 -18.02 11.64 0.10
N LYS A 367 -19.00 11.44 -0.79
CA LYS A 367 -19.13 10.25 -1.65
C LYS A 367 -18.09 10.31 -2.76
N THR A 368 -16.83 10.07 -2.39
CA THR A 368 -15.63 10.25 -3.25
C THR A 368 -15.76 9.65 -4.65
N GLU A 369 -16.27 8.42 -4.79
CA GLU A 369 -16.38 7.77 -6.11
C GLU A 369 -17.36 8.51 -7.04
N HIS A 370 -18.48 9.00 -6.48
CA HIS A 370 -19.44 9.79 -7.22
C HIS A 370 -18.86 11.16 -7.59
N LEU A 371 -18.24 11.83 -6.61
CA LEU A 371 -17.64 13.15 -6.81
C LEU A 371 -16.55 13.12 -7.88
N LEU A 372 -15.58 12.20 -7.78
CA LEU A 372 -14.52 12.04 -8.77
C LEU A 372 -15.07 11.76 -10.17
N LYS A 373 -16.08 10.89 -10.27
CA LYS A 373 -16.70 10.55 -11.56
C LYS A 373 -17.37 11.76 -12.20
N THR A 374 -18.27 12.44 -11.47
CA THR A 374 -19.01 13.59 -11.99
C THR A 374 -18.07 14.72 -12.39
N SER A 375 -17.07 15.00 -11.54
CA SER A 375 -16.07 16.03 -11.84
C SER A 375 -15.20 15.67 -13.05
N PHE A 376 -14.80 14.41 -13.20
CA PHE A 376 -14.02 13.93 -14.35
C PHE A 376 -14.81 14.01 -15.66
N GLU A 377 -16.09 13.62 -15.66
CA GLU A 377 -16.99 13.75 -16.82
C GLU A 377 -17.20 15.22 -17.22
N ARG A 378 -17.37 16.10 -16.23
CA ARG A 378 -17.50 17.55 -16.46
C ARG A 378 -16.23 18.16 -17.04
N ALA A 379 -15.07 17.78 -16.50
CA ALA A 379 -13.78 18.25 -16.97
C ALA A 379 -13.51 17.81 -18.41
N TYR A 380 -13.77 16.54 -18.73
CA TYR A 380 -13.69 16.05 -20.10
C TYR A 380 -14.59 16.84 -21.06
N THR A 381 -15.84 17.08 -20.67
CA THR A 381 -16.79 17.88 -21.48
C THR A 381 -16.26 19.29 -21.75
N LYS A 382 -15.63 19.93 -20.76
CA LYS A 382 -15.04 21.27 -20.93
C LYS A 382 -13.90 21.26 -21.96
N ILE A 383 -13.02 20.25 -21.91
CA ILE A 383 -11.92 20.11 -22.89
C ILE A 383 -12.48 19.84 -24.30
N GLN A 384 -13.47 18.95 -24.44
CA GLN A 384 -14.09 18.68 -25.75
C GLN A 384 -14.79 19.89 -26.37
N ALA A 385 -15.27 20.83 -25.55
CA ALA A 385 -15.86 22.08 -26.03
C ALA A 385 -14.79 23.03 -26.59
N ALA A 386 -13.57 23.00 -26.04
CA ALA A 386 -12.44 23.82 -26.49
C ALA A 386 -11.76 23.27 -27.76
N PHE A 387 -11.68 21.94 -27.91
CA PHE A 387 -10.95 21.28 -28.99
C PHE A 387 -11.87 20.36 -29.83
N LEU A 388 -12.29 20.83 -31.02
CA LEU A 388 -13.26 20.10 -31.86
C LEU A 388 -12.74 18.74 -32.35
N ASN A 389 -11.45 18.64 -32.64
CA ASN A 389 -10.71 17.43 -33.00
C ASN A 389 -10.78 16.33 -31.93
N LEU A 390 -11.07 16.68 -30.68
CA LEU A 390 -11.21 15.71 -29.60
C LEU A 390 -12.59 15.07 -29.50
N LYS A 391 -13.57 15.54 -30.28
CA LYS A 391 -14.92 14.93 -30.30
C LYS A 391 -14.93 13.52 -30.91
N THR A 392 -14.00 13.23 -31.83
CA THR A 392 -13.84 11.93 -32.48
C THR A 392 -12.78 11.05 -31.80
N SER A 393 -12.00 11.62 -30.88
CA SER A 393 -10.99 10.91 -30.10
C SER A 393 -11.61 10.06 -28.99
N GLY A 394 -10.88 9.02 -28.54
CA GLY A 394 -11.32 8.20 -27.42
C GLY A 394 -11.35 8.98 -26.11
N ALA A 395 -12.44 8.85 -25.35
CA ALA A 395 -12.57 9.49 -24.04
C ALA A 395 -11.46 9.07 -23.06
N PRO A 396 -11.05 9.95 -22.12
CA PRO A 396 -10.03 9.63 -21.14
C PRO A 396 -10.49 8.48 -20.24
N GLY A 397 -9.69 7.42 -20.19
CA GLY A 397 -9.92 6.30 -19.27
C GLY A 397 -9.30 6.58 -17.91
N TRP A 398 -10.01 6.26 -16.82
CA TRP A 398 -9.45 6.34 -15.47
C TRP A 398 -8.26 5.38 -15.34
N GLN A 399 -7.08 5.93 -15.07
CA GLN A 399 -5.83 5.22 -14.85
C GLN A 399 -5.59 5.04 -13.36
N PRO A 400 -5.79 3.83 -12.79
CA PRO A 400 -5.62 3.62 -11.35
C PRO A 400 -4.21 4.01 -10.89
N HIS A 401 -3.17 3.68 -11.65
CA HIS A 401 -1.78 3.96 -11.28
C HIS A 401 -1.44 5.46 -11.17
N LEU A 402 -2.26 6.37 -11.71
CA LEU A 402 -2.10 7.82 -11.53
C LEU A 402 -3.03 8.39 -10.45
N ALA A 403 -3.97 7.59 -9.94
CA ALA A 403 -4.92 7.98 -8.91
C ALA A 403 -4.34 7.73 -7.51
N HIS A 404 -3.27 8.46 -7.17
CA HIS A 404 -2.57 8.32 -5.90
C HIS A 404 -2.19 9.70 -5.34
N ARG A 405 -2.40 9.87 -4.02
CA ARG A 405 -2.16 11.13 -3.32
C ARG A 405 -0.68 11.19 -2.93
N GLY A 406 -0.01 12.31 -3.20
CA GLY A 406 1.43 12.46 -3.11
C GLY A 406 2.17 12.14 -4.41
N LEU A 407 1.44 11.91 -5.52
CA LEU A 407 2.02 11.81 -6.86
C LEU A 407 2.70 13.14 -7.23
N ALA A 408 3.94 13.08 -7.70
CA ALA A 408 4.69 14.24 -8.17
C ALA A 408 4.65 14.34 -9.69
N ILE A 409 4.41 15.54 -10.21
CA ILE A 409 4.19 15.77 -11.64
C ILE A 409 5.15 16.84 -12.12
N ASP A 410 6.00 16.48 -13.08
CA ASP A 410 6.78 17.42 -13.87
C ASP A 410 5.92 17.86 -15.06
N THR A 411 5.33 19.04 -14.95
CA THR A 411 4.46 19.63 -15.97
C THR A 411 5.25 20.09 -17.19
N VAL A 412 6.55 20.34 -17.05
CA VAL A 412 7.44 20.74 -18.14
C VAL A 412 7.77 19.53 -19.01
N ARG A 413 8.04 18.37 -18.41
CA ARG A 413 8.38 17.12 -19.14
C ARG A 413 7.19 16.19 -19.38
N GLY A 414 6.01 16.45 -18.82
CA GLY A 414 4.84 15.59 -18.94
C GLY A 414 4.99 14.24 -18.22
N ASN A 415 5.75 14.23 -17.11
CA ASN A 415 6.12 13.01 -16.40
C ASN A 415 5.47 12.95 -15.01
N PHE A 416 4.96 11.77 -14.64
CA PHE A 416 4.34 11.47 -13.35
C PHE A 416 5.24 10.53 -12.57
N LEU A 417 5.70 10.92 -11.39
CA LEU A 417 6.70 10.18 -10.60
C LEU A 417 6.19 9.81 -9.23
N PHE A 418 6.54 8.60 -8.81
CA PHE A 418 6.35 8.10 -7.46
C PHE A 418 7.68 8.10 -6.72
N PHE A 419 7.76 8.90 -5.67
CA PHE A 419 8.94 8.94 -4.81
C PHE A 419 8.78 8.03 -3.60
N GLY A 420 9.84 7.28 -3.31
CA GLY A 420 10.03 6.58 -2.06
C GLY A 420 10.47 7.54 -0.96
N SER A 421 10.42 7.06 0.27
CA SER A 421 10.82 7.79 1.47
C SER A 421 12.22 8.40 1.44
N ASN A 422 13.17 7.80 0.74
CA ASN A 422 14.55 8.30 0.61
C ASN A 422 14.72 9.29 -0.55
N GLY A 423 13.64 9.69 -1.22
CA GLY A 423 13.68 10.56 -2.41
C GLY A 423 14.03 9.84 -3.70
N ASP A 424 14.15 8.52 -3.67
CA ASP A 424 14.34 7.67 -4.85
C ASP A 424 13.06 7.54 -5.67
N ILE A 425 13.21 7.47 -6.99
CA ILE A 425 12.09 7.21 -7.89
C ILE A 425 11.78 5.71 -7.82
N LEU A 426 10.54 5.36 -7.45
CA LEU A 426 10.09 3.97 -7.41
C LEU A 426 9.54 3.54 -8.78
N CYS A 427 8.75 4.41 -9.40
CA CYS A 427 8.26 4.25 -10.77
C CYS A 427 7.85 5.60 -11.35
N GLY A 428 7.62 5.66 -12.65
CA GLY A 428 7.15 6.86 -13.32
C GLY A 428 6.52 6.59 -14.68
N TYR A 429 5.78 7.57 -15.16
CA TYR A 429 4.94 7.49 -16.36
C TYR A 429 5.10 8.75 -17.20
N HIS A 430 5.05 8.61 -18.53
CA HIS A 430 4.87 9.70 -19.48
C HIS A 430 3.52 9.48 -20.17
N GLY A 431 2.60 10.42 -20.06
CA GLY A 431 1.20 10.16 -20.41
C GLY A 431 0.66 8.94 -19.65
N SER A 432 0.04 7.99 -20.35
CA SER A 432 -0.40 6.70 -19.77
C SER A 432 0.65 5.59 -19.78
N ARG A 433 1.88 5.88 -20.22
CA ARG A 433 2.92 4.88 -20.48
C ARG A 433 3.99 4.89 -19.38
N GLU A 434 4.21 3.74 -18.75
CA GLU A 434 5.29 3.57 -17.78
C GLU A 434 6.67 3.76 -18.43
N ILE A 435 7.51 4.56 -17.79
CA ILE A 435 8.90 4.82 -18.19
C ILE A 435 9.80 3.84 -17.45
N PRO A 436 10.73 3.16 -18.13
CA PRO A 436 11.71 2.31 -17.47
C PRO A 436 12.55 3.07 -16.44
N LEU A 437 12.75 2.50 -15.25
CA LEU A 437 13.41 3.16 -14.12
C LEU A 437 14.82 3.69 -14.43
N HIS A 438 15.59 3.01 -15.29
CA HIS A 438 16.91 3.47 -15.69
C HIS A 438 16.86 4.79 -16.50
N GLN A 439 15.81 5.00 -17.31
CA GLN A 439 15.60 6.24 -18.05
C GLN A 439 15.17 7.36 -17.11
N LEU A 440 14.30 7.06 -16.15
CA LEU A 440 13.90 8.02 -15.11
C LEU A 440 15.10 8.51 -14.31
N ASN A 441 15.97 7.61 -13.87
CA ASN A 441 17.19 7.97 -13.15
C ASN A 441 18.18 8.79 -14.00
N TRP A 442 18.15 8.64 -15.33
CA TRP A 442 18.95 9.47 -16.24
C TRP A 442 18.32 10.85 -16.46
N GLN A 443 17.00 10.93 -16.58
CA GLN A 443 16.26 12.20 -16.74
C GLN A 443 16.31 13.04 -15.45
N TYR A 444 16.24 12.36 -14.30
CA TYR A 444 16.15 12.94 -12.95
C TYR A 444 17.27 12.42 -12.04
N PRO A 445 18.54 12.79 -12.29
CA PRO A 445 19.61 12.58 -11.33
C PRO A 445 19.34 13.39 -10.05
N LEU A 446 19.87 12.96 -8.90
CA LEU A 446 19.60 13.56 -7.58
C LEU A 446 19.67 15.11 -7.56
N PRO A 447 20.70 15.78 -8.13
CA PRO A 447 20.74 17.25 -8.14
C PRO A 447 19.56 17.88 -8.89
N ARG A 448 19.22 17.35 -10.07
CA ARG A 448 18.14 17.88 -10.92
C ARG A 448 16.75 17.68 -10.29
N ARG A 449 16.58 16.72 -9.38
CA ARG A 449 15.32 16.53 -8.64
C ARG A 449 14.99 17.73 -7.76
N ALA A 450 16.00 18.37 -7.18
CA ALA A 450 15.84 19.54 -6.33
C ALA A 450 15.55 20.83 -7.14
N GLU A 451 15.98 20.87 -8.40
CA GLU A 451 15.74 21.99 -9.33
C GLU A 451 14.37 21.93 -10.02
N THR A 452 13.70 20.76 -9.99
CA THR A 452 12.40 20.57 -10.63
C THR A 452 11.29 21.08 -9.72
N ASP A 453 10.43 21.94 -10.25
CA ASP A 453 9.23 22.40 -9.55
C ASP A 453 8.11 21.37 -9.72
N TRP A 454 7.85 20.63 -8.65
CA TRP A 454 6.91 19.50 -8.67
C TRP A 454 5.50 19.97 -8.38
N MET A 455 4.56 19.67 -9.29
CA MET A 455 3.15 19.72 -8.94
C MET A 455 2.78 18.44 -8.17
N ILE A 456 2.44 18.59 -6.89
CA ILE A 456 2.08 17.48 -6.02
C ILE A 456 0.56 17.38 -5.87
N ILE A 457 0.03 16.16 -5.95
CA ILE A 457 -1.38 15.88 -5.64
C ILE A 457 -1.57 15.73 -4.13
N HIS A 458 -2.11 16.74 -3.46
CA HIS A 458 -2.31 16.75 -2.01
C HIS A 458 -3.68 16.24 -1.57
N THR A 459 -4.70 16.34 -2.43
CA THR A 459 -6.07 15.94 -2.08
C THR A 459 -6.64 14.90 -3.04
N VAL A 460 -7.71 14.21 -2.63
CA VAL A 460 -8.37 13.24 -3.52
C VAL A 460 -9.04 13.90 -4.73
N PRO A 461 -9.78 15.02 -4.61
CA PRO A 461 -10.32 15.74 -5.76
C PRO A 461 -9.29 16.07 -6.84
N GLU A 462 -8.07 16.42 -6.45
CA GLU A 462 -6.98 16.73 -7.39
C GLU A 462 -6.56 15.52 -8.25
N MET A 463 -6.89 14.29 -7.86
CA MET A 463 -6.59 13.08 -8.65
C MET A 463 -7.23 13.07 -10.05
N ILE A 464 -8.16 13.98 -10.33
CA ILE A 464 -8.75 14.20 -11.67
C ILE A 464 -7.71 14.77 -12.64
N PHE A 465 -6.90 15.72 -12.17
CA PHE A 465 -5.92 16.42 -12.99
C PHE A 465 -4.91 15.47 -13.66
N PRO A 466 -4.24 14.55 -12.93
CA PRO A 466 -3.30 13.60 -13.55
C PRO A 466 -3.93 12.74 -14.65
N GLN A 467 -5.20 12.38 -14.52
CA GLN A 467 -5.91 11.54 -15.49
C GLN A 467 -6.09 12.29 -16.82
N LEU A 468 -6.52 13.55 -16.74
CA LEU A 468 -6.73 14.40 -17.90
C LEU A 468 -5.40 14.79 -18.54
N PHE A 469 -4.41 15.16 -17.72
CA PHE A 469 -3.11 15.57 -18.22
C PHE A 469 -2.40 14.41 -18.94
N ALA A 470 -2.43 13.20 -18.37
CA ALA A 470 -1.87 12.02 -19.03
C ALA A 470 -2.55 11.70 -20.36
N TRP A 471 -3.87 11.83 -20.43
CA TRP A 471 -4.65 11.63 -21.65
C TRP A 471 -4.34 12.70 -22.72
N LEU A 472 -4.22 13.97 -22.33
CA LEU A 472 -3.84 15.05 -23.23
C LEU A 472 -2.43 14.87 -23.79
N ILE A 473 -1.47 14.46 -22.96
CA ILE A 473 -0.12 14.11 -23.40
C ILE A 473 -0.18 13.01 -24.45
N ASP A 474 -0.89 11.91 -24.15
CA ASP A 474 -1.01 10.80 -25.10
C ASP A 474 -1.59 11.30 -26.42
N ILE A 475 -2.70 12.05 -26.41
CA ILE A 475 -3.34 12.54 -27.63
C ILE A 475 -2.43 13.48 -28.43
N TYR A 476 -1.74 14.40 -27.75
CA TYR A 476 -0.78 15.31 -28.37
C TYR A 476 0.36 14.53 -29.04
N GLU A 477 0.93 13.52 -28.37
CA GLU A 477 1.99 12.69 -28.95
C GLU A 477 1.53 11.80 -30.11
N HIS A 478 0.24 11.45 -30.18
CA HIS A 478 -0.33 10.77 -31.35
C HIS A 478 -0.67 11.74 -32.50
N GLY A 479 -0.41 13.04 -32.33
CA GLY A 479 -0.65 14.07 -33.34
C GLY A 479 -2.12 14.44 -33.52
N ALA A 480 -2.97 14.09 -32.55
CA ALA A 480 -4.40 14.42 -32.61
C ALA A 480 -4.70 15.86 -32.16
N ILE A 481 -3.78 16.48 -31.41
CA ILE A 481 -3.75 17.93 -31.14
C ILE A 481 -2.39 18.47 -31.56
N THR A 482 -2.34 19.66 -32.18
CA THR A 482 -1.09 20.29 -32.64
C THR A 482 -0.66 21.48 -31.76
N ASP A 483 0.60 21.91 -31.94
CA ASP A 483 1.17 23.11 -31.29
C ASP A 483 0.29 24.36 -31.53
N GLU A 484 -0.20 24.54 -32.77
CA GLU A 484 -1.06 25.67 -33.15
C GLU A 484 -2.41 25.65 -32.43
N GLU A 485 -3.03 24.48 -32.29
CA GLU A 485 -4.34 24.33 -31.65
C GLU A 485 -4.31 24.61 -30.15
N ILE A 486 -3.21 24.25 -29.47
CA ILE A 486 -3.01 24.58 -28.05
C ILE A 486 -2.45 25.99 -27.85
N GLY A 487 -2.15 26.72 -28.93
CA GLY A 487 -1.52 28.03 -28.87
C GLY A 487 -0.07 28.00 -28.35
N TYR A 488 0.62 26.87 -28.49
CA TYR A 488 2.03 26.75 -28.13
C TYR A 488 2.91 27.17 -29.31
N VAL A 489 3.71 28.21 -29.09
CA VAL A 489 4.72 28.65 -30.06
C VAL A 489 6.07 28.17 -29.58
N ARG A 490 6.72 27.30 -30.38
CA ARG A 490 8.06 26.80 -30.06
C ARG A 490 9.07 27.95 -30.13
N PRO A 491 9.73 28.32 -29.03
CA PRO A 491 10.71 29.41 -29.03
C PRO A 491 11.87 29.08 -29.99
N HIS A 492 12.34 30.08 -30.74
CA HIS A 492 13.60 30.00 -31.48
C HIS A 492 14.76 30.45 -30.58
N ASP A 493 15.96 29.92 -30.81
CA ASP A 493 17.13 30.07 -29.91
C ASP A 493 17.47 31.53 -29.57
N GLU A 494 17.21 32.48 -30.48
CA GLU A 494 17.50 33.91 -30.29
C GLU A 494 16.48 34.65 -29.41
N VAL A 495 15.24 34.17 -29.30
CA VAL A 495 14.14 34.82 -28.53
C VAL A 495 14.20 34.44 -27.04
N LEU A 496 14.93 33.37 -26.71
CA LEU A 496 14.96 32.77 -25.37
C LEU A 496 15.46 33.72 -24.29
N HIS A 497 16.47 34.57 -24.54
CA HIS A 497 17.12 35.32 -23.47
C HIS A 497 16.27 36.48 -22.89
N GLU A 498 15.41 37.11 -23.70
CA GLU A 498 14.65 38.30 -23.26
C GLU A 498 13.23 37.97 -22.76
N MET A 499 12.64 36.85 -23.21
CA MET A 499 11.24 36.50 -22.93
C MET A 499 11.06 35.16 -22.18
N GLU A 500 12.15 34.55 -21.67
CA GLU A 500 12.13 33.23 -21.00
C GLU A 500 11.10 33.14 -19.87
N PHE A 501 10.84 34.25 -19.18
CA PHE A 501 9.94 34.31 -18.02
C PHE A 501 8.45 34.36 -18.40
N ILE A 502 8.10 34.68 -19.66
CA ILE A 502 6.70 34.83 -20.10
C ILE A 502 6.22 33.62 -20.91
N LEU A 503 7.12 32.95 -21.64
CA LEU A 503 6.74 31.85 -22.52
C LEU A 503 6.57 30.53 -21.75
N PRO A 504 5.55 29.70 -22.09
CA PRO A 504 5.46 28.34 -21.55
C PRO A 504 6.72 27.55 -21.86
N ARG A 505 7.26 26.85 -20.84
CA ARG A 505 8.51 26.08 -20.97
C ARG A 505 8.41 24.89 -21.92
N SER A 506 7.19 24.40 -22.17
CA SER A 506 6.93 23.30 -23.10
C SER A 506 5.45 23.25 -23.50
N ALA A 507 5.14 22.52 -24.58
CA ALA A 507 3.76 22.17 -24.94
C ALA A 507 3.04 21.46 -23.79
N TYR A 508 3.74 20.59 -23.05
CA TYR A 508 3.18 19.90 -21.88
C TYR A 508 2.78 20.88 -20.77
N SER A 509 3.49 21.99 -20.59
CA SER A 509 3.12 23.02 -19.61
C SER A 509 1.78 23.67 -19.96
N VAL A 510 1.52 23.90 -21.26
CA VAL A 510 0.24 24.42 -21.77
C VAL A 510 -0.88 23.38 -21.58
N LEU A 511 -0.63 22.13 -21.94
CA LEU A 511 -1.57 21.02 -21.72
C LEU A 511 -1.90 20.83 -20.23
N SER A 512 -0.93 21.03 -19.35
CA SER A 512 -1.13 21.02 -17.90
C SER A 512 -2.08 22.14 -17.46
N ALA A 513 -1.89 23.38 -17.94
CA ALA A 513 -2.79 24.48 -17.62
C ALA A 513 -4.23 24.19 -18.08
N ILE A 514 -4.40 23.65 -19.29
CA ILE A 514 -5.70 23.21 -19.84
C ILE A 514 -6.33 22.13 -18.95
N ALA A 515 -5.56 21.09 -18.58
CA ALA A 515 -6.04 20.00 -17.73
C ALA A 515 -6.45 20.50 -16.34
N PHE A 516 -5.71 21.44 -15.76
CA PHE A 516 -5.98 22.00 -14.44
C PHE A 516 -7.26 22.85 -14.44
N ASP A 517 -7.41 23.75 -15.42
CA ASP A 517 -8.64 24.54 -15.60
C ASP A 517 -9.87 23.65 -15.87
N ALA A 518 -9.69 22.55 -16.60
CA ALA A 518 -10.73 21.56 -16.79
C ALA A 518 -11.09 20.83 -15.49
N ALA A 519 -10.10 20.39 -14.72
CA ALA A 519 -10.30 19.62 -13.49
C ALA A 519 -11.07 20.39 -12.41
N THR A 520 -10.94 21.73 -12.38
CA THR A 520 -11.64 22.59 -11.41
C THR A 520 -13.03 23.03 -11.85
N ALA A 521 -13.43 22.75 -13.09
CA ALA A 521 -14.67 23.27 -13.68
C ALA A 521 -15.94 22.89 -12.92
N TYR A 522 -16.02 21.65 -12.41
CA TYR A 522 -17.16 21.19 -11.62
C TYR A 522 -17.30 22.00 -10.32
N TYR A 523 -16.19 22.25 -9.63
CA TYR A 523 -16.17 23.01 -8.38
C TYR A 523 -16.53 24.49 -8.60
N ALA A 524 -16.12 25.06 -9.73
CA ALA A 524 -16.41 26.45 -10.06
C ALA A 524 -17.88 26.70 -10.43
N ALA A 525 -18.56 25.74 -11.08
CA ALA A 525 -19.89 25.97 -11.65
C ALA A 525 -21.01 25.16 -10.99
N ASP A 526 -20.80 23.88 -10.75
CA ASP A 526 -21.89 22.91 -10.50
C ASP A 526 -21.92 22.43 -9.04
N PHE A 527 -20.77 22.41 -8.35
CA PHE A 527 -20.62 21.82 -7.02
C PHE A 527 -21.48 22.53 -5.96
N LEU A 528 -21.32 23.84 -5.78
CA LEU A 528 -22.04 24.58 -4.74
C LEU A 528 -23.57 24.58 -4.96
N PRO A 529 -24.09 24.81 -6.19
CA PRO A 529 -25.53 24.65 -6.45
C PRO A 529 -26.04 23.25 -6.13
N THR A 530 -25.30 22.20 -6.50
CA THR A 530 -25.67 20.80 -6.19
C THR A 530 -25.68 20.56 -4.68
N LEU A 531 -24.66 21.05 -3.97
CA LEU A 531 -24.57 20.94 -2.51
C LEU A 531 -25.76 21.62 -1.81
N LEU A 532 -26.19 22.79 -2.28
CA LEU A 532 -27.32 23.53 -1.70
C LEU A 532 -28.67 22.87 -2.01
N ALA A 533 -28.82 22.27 -3.20
CA ALA A 533 -30.07 21.67 -3.65
C ALA A 533 -30.27 20.23 -3.15
N THR A 534 -29.22 19.39 -3.23
CA THR A 534 -29.27 17.94 -2.95
C THR A 534 -27.98 17.45 -2.27
N PRO A 535 -27.68 17.92 -1.04
CA PRO A 535 -26.43 17.59 -0.33
C PRO A 535 -26.20 16.09 -0.16
N GLU A 536 -27.25 15.28 -0.02
CA GLU A 536 -27.17 13.83 0.12
C GLU A 536 -26.58 13.11 -1.09
N VAL A 537 -26.53 13.74 -2.26
CA VAL A 537 -25.88 13.18 -3.46
C VAL A 537 -24.37 13.25 -3.34
N LEU A 538 -23.85 14.30 -2.69
CA LEU A 538 -22.42 14.57 -2.53
C LEU A 538 -21.86 14.08 -1.19
N LEU A 539 -22.64 14.17 -0.13
CA LEU A 539 -22.22 13.91 1.24
C LEU A 539 -22.70 12.54 1.75
N ARG A 540 -21.92 11.96 2.66
CA ARG A 540 -22.27 10.77 3.44
C ARG A 540 -22.57 11.21 4.86
N TYR A 541 -23.82 11.05 5.27
CA TYR A 541 -24.20 11.24 6.67
C TYR A 541 -23.55 10.19 7.56
N ASN A 542 -22.91 10.62 8.65
CA ASN A 542 -22.26 9.76 9.62
C ASN A 542 -22.46 10.32 11.03
N ALA A 543 -23.44 9.77 11.76
CA ALA A 543 -23.83 10.25 13.09
C ALA A 543 -22.66 10.29 14.09
N ASN A 544 -21.67 9.41 13.94
CA ASN A 544 -20.51 9.34 14.83
C ASN A 544 -19.60 10.58 14.74
N VAL A 545 -19.68 11.38 13.66
CA VAL A 545 -18.97 12.66 13.58
C VAL A 545 -19.51 13.61 14.64
N ARG A 546 -20.84 13.74 14.75
CA ARG A 546 -21.48 14.56 15.79
C ARG A 546 -21.14 14.03 17.19
N THR A 547 -21.23 12.72 17.39
CA THR A 547 -20.86 12.09 18.69
C THR A 547 -19.41 12.38 19.08
N THR A 548 -18.50 12.43 18.11
CA THR A 548 -17.09 12.80 18.36
C THR A 548 -16.99 14.24 18.88
N LEU A 549 -17.69 15.19 18.25
CA LEU A 549 -17.70 16.60 18.69
C LEU A 549 -18.34 16.76 20.07
N GLU A 550 -19.44 16.05 20.34
CA GLU A 550 -20.09 16.01 21.65
C GLU A 550 -19.16 15.46 22.73
N HIS A 551 -18.39 14.40 22.42
CA HIS A 551 -17.41 13.83 23.33
C HIS A 551 -16.25 14.81 23.62
N ILE A 552 -15.69 15.47 22.60
CA ILE A 552 -14.61 16.44 22.78
C ILE A 552 -15.07 17.62 23.67
N ARG A 553 -16.28 18.12 23.43
CA ARG A 553 -16.85 19.23 24.19
C ARG A 553 -17.26 18.85 25.61
N SER A 554 -17.97 17.75 25.78
CA SER A 554 -18.65 17.43 27.05
C SER A 554 -17.79 16.57 27.97
N ASN A 555 -17.12 15.56 27.40
CA ASN A 555 -16.32 14.61 28.18
C ASN A 555 -14.90 15.14 28.35
N ALA A 556 -14.22 15.47 27.24
CA ALA A 556 -12.85 15.98 27.29
C ALA A 556 -12.78 17.46 27.70
N LYS A 557 -13.91 18.18 27.70
CA LYS A 557 -14.04 19.60 28.10
C LYS A 557 -13.08 20.52 27.35
N LYS A 558 -12.94 20.31 26.04
CA LYS A 558 -12.02 21.09 25.20
C LYS A 558 -12.75 22.15 24.40
N ARG A 559 -12.03 23.26 24.15
CA ARG A 559 -12.49 24.32 23.25
C ARG A 559 -12.22 23.90 21.81
N MET A 560 -13.11 24.28 20.92
CA MET A 560 -13.02 23.85 19.52
C MET A 560 -13.05 25.03 18.57
N PHE A 561 -12.31 24.92 17.47
CA PHE A 561 -12.38 25.91 16.39
C PHE A 561 -12.48 25.27 15.01
N LEU A 562 -13.03 26.01 14.06
CA LEU A 562 -12.94 25.70 12.64
C LEU A 562 -11.95 26.62 11.96
N LEU A 563 -11.10 26.04 11.13
CA LEU A 563 -10.22 26.76 10.22
C LEU A 563 -10.35 26.08 8.86
N THR A 564 -10.97 26.75 7.90
CA THR A 564 -11.23 26.15 6.58
C THR A 564 -10.97 27.15 5.47
N ASN A 565 -10.58 26.63 4.30
CA ASN A 565 -10.40 27.44 3.10
C ASN A 565 -11.74 27.79 2.43
N SER A 566 -12.80 27.05 2.75
CA SER A 566 -14.12 27.21 2.14
C SER A 566 -14.83 28.48 2.63
N SER A 567 -15.79 28.98 1.85
CA SER A 567 -16.61 30.13 2.25
C SER A 567 -17.64 29.75 3.30
N TRP A 568 -18.20 30.74 4.00
CA TRP A 568 -19.26 30.52 4.97
C TRP A 568 -20.47 29.77 4.39
N GLU A 569 -20.92 30.14 3.18
CA GLU A 569 -22.09 29.54 2.54
C GLU A 569 -21.89 28.04 2.31
N HIS A 570 -20.71 27.67 1.79
CA HIS A 570 -20.32 26.29 1.60
C HIS A 570 -20.20 25.56 2.94
N THR A 571 -19.43 26.10 3.89
CA THR A 571 -19.21 25.48 5.21
C THR A 571 -20.52 25.25 5.94
N ASN A 572 -21.41 26.24 5.95
CA ASN A 572 -22.70 26.12 6.61
C ASN A 572 -23.57 25.04 5.95
N ALA A 573 -23.65 24.99 4.61
CA ALA A 573 -24.41 23.95 3.92
C ALA A 573 -23.88 22.54 4.22
N VAL A 574 -22.57 22.35 4.15
CA VAL A 574 -21.92 21.06 4.42
C VAL A 574 -22.13 20.60 5.86
N LEU A 575 -21.91 21.48 6.84
CA LEU A 575 -21.98 21.13 8.25
C LEU A 575 -23.41 20.99 8.77
N GLN A 576 -24.38 21.73 8.21
CA GLN A 576 -25.79 21.52 8.52
C GLN A 576 -26.25 20.12 8.15
N TYR A 577 -25.81 19.59 7.01
CA TYR A 577 -26.11 18.21 6.62
C TYR A 577 -25.33 17.19 7.47
N SER A 578 -24.04 17.44 7.71
CA SER A 578 -23.14 16.44 8.33
C SER A 578 -23.30 16.32 9.85
N ILE A 579 -23.55 17.43 10.54
CA ILE A 579 -23.60 17.53 12.01
C ILE A 579 -25.02 17.88 12.48
N GLY A 580 -25.69 18.80 11.79
CA GLY A 580 -27.01 19.31 12.15
C GLY A 580 -27.09 20.83 12.13
N LYS A 581 -28.30 21.39 12.23
CA LYS A 581 -28.54 22.84 12.12
C LYS A 581 -27.85 23.68 13.21
N ASP A 582 -27.60 23.05 14.35
CA ASP A 582 -26.98 23.63 15.54
C ASP A 582 -25.45 23.52 15.54
N TRP A 583 -24.84 23.11 14.42
CA TRP A 583 -23.40 22.81 14.36
C TRP A 583 -22.51 23.96 14.85
N VAL A 584 -22.92 25.21 14.61
CA VAL A 584 -22.19 26.43 15.01
C VAL A 584 -21.90 26.42 16.51
N HIS A 585 -22.80 25.87 17.32
CA HIS A 585 -22.66 25.86 18.77
C HIS A 585 -21.51 24.99 19.27
N PHE A 586 -21.00 24.05 18.47
CA PHE A 586 -19.84 23.23 18.87
C PHE A 586 -18.55 24.04 18.92
N PHE A 587 -18.43 25.11 18.13
CA PHE A 587 -17.18 25.82 17.93
C PHE A 587 -17.16 27.16 18.65
N ASP A 588 -16.05 27.44 19.31
CA ASP A 588 -15.81 28.71 19.98
C ASP A 588 -15.28 29.77 19.01
N VAL A 589 -14.57 29.35 17.95
CA VAL A 589 -14.07 30.24 16.90
C VAL A 589 -14.29 29.59 15.53
N ILE A 590 -14.78 30.35 14.55
CA ILE A 590 -15.00 29.87 13.17
C ILE A 590 -14.28 30.80 12.19
N VAL A 591 -13.30 30.26 11.47
CA VAL A 591 -12.54 30.97 10.44
C VAL A 591 -12.73 30.28 9.09
N THR A 592 -13.28 31.03 8.14
CA THR A 592 -13.54 30.65 6.74
C THR A 592 -12.53 31.34 5.81
N LYS A 593 -12.44 30.94 4.54
CA LYS A 593 -11.52 31.55 3.55
C LYS A 593 -10.11 31.82 4.12
N SER A 594 -9.62 30.90 4.94
CA SER A 594 -8.39 31.11 5.71
C SER A 594 -7.14 31.18 4.83
N MET A 595 -7.19 30.62 3.61
CA MET A 595 -6.03 30.44 2.72
C MET A 595 -4.85 29.84 3.48
N PRO A 596 -4.93 28.56 3.93
CA PRO A 596 -3.92 27.95 4.81
C PRO A 596 -2.46 28.09 4.34
N SER A 597 -2.22 28.10 3.02
CA SER A 597 -0.89 28.35 2.44
C SER A 597 -0.26 29.68 2.86
N VAL A 598 -1.08 30.69 3.13
CA VAL A 598 -0.66 32.04 3.56
C VAL A 598 -0.93 32.23 5.06
N PHE A 599 -1.96 31.57 5.62
CA PHE A 599 -2.33 31.68 7.03
C PHE A 599 -1.19 31.33 7.99
N PHE A 600 -0.47 30.24 7.68
CA PHE A 600 0.64 29.74 8.50
C PHE A 600 1.99 30.41 8.19
N ASP A 601 2.03 31.33 7.22
CA ASP A 601 3.23 32.13 6.98
C ASP A 601 3.47 33.09 8.15
N ALA A 602 4.68 33.04 8.72
CA ALA A 602 5.08 33.89 9.84
C ALA A 602 5.12 35.38 9.47
N PHE A 603 5.26 35.71 8.17
CA PHE A 603 5.29 37.08 7.67
C PHE A 603 3.92 37.61 7.22
N ASN A 604 2.87 36.77 7.24
CA ASN A 604 1.54 37.20 6.87
C ASN A 604 0.93 38.13 7.93
N THR A 605 0.54 39.34 7.51
CA THR A 605 -0.09 40.36 8.37
C THR A 605 -1.56 40.59 8.05
N GLN A 606 -2.19 39.71 7.26
CA GLN A 606 -3.61 39.83 6.92
C GLN A 606 -4.46 39.69 8.19
N ARG A 607 -5.32 40.69 8.44
CA ARG A 607 -6.24 40.74 9.58
C ARG A 607 -7.46 39.86 9.36
N PHE A 608 -8.11 39.43 10.44
CA PHE A 608 -9.41 38.78 10.37
C PHE A 608 -10.49 39.78 9.95
N MET A 609 -11.38 39.34 9.06
CA MET A 609 -12.59 40.05 8.68
C MET A 609 -13.80 39.35 9.26
N GLU A 610 -14.66 40.06 9.98
CA GLU A 610 -15.92 39.49 10.45
C GLU A 610 -16.88 39.30 9.27
N VAL A 611 -17.47 38.10 9.19
CA VAL A 611 -18.48 37.74 8.19
C VAL A 611 -19.86 37.90 8.82
N PRO A 612 -20.67 38.89 8.40
CA PRO A 612 -22.00 39.08 8.95
C PRO A 612 -22.89 37.88 8.62
N ILE A 613 -23.41 37.21 9.66
CA ILE A 613 -24.37 36.11 9.50
C ILE A 613 -25.73 36.74 9.18
N VAL A 614 -25.99 36.95 7.89
CA VAL A 614 -27.27 37.50 7.43
C VAL A 614 -28.37 36.46 7.67
N HIS A 615 -29.12 36.63 8.75
CA HIS A 615 -30.45 36.05 8.87
C HIS A 615 -31.33 36.83 7.88
N SER A 616 -31.99 36.14 6.93
CA SER A 616 -32.80 36.75 5.86
C SER A 616 -33.56 37.98 6.37
N GLY A 617 -33.14 39.18 5.93
CA GLY A 617 -33.80 40.45 6.25
C GLY A 617 -32.91 41.58 6.81
N SER A 618 -31.68 41.31 7.27
CA SER A 618 -30.80 42.39 7.76
C SER A 618 -29.86 42.93 6.67
N LYS A 619 -29.70 44.26 6.61
CA LYS A 619 -28.80 44.94 5.67
C LYS A 619 -27.35 44.52 5.96
N SER A 620 -26.63 44.10 4.91
CA SER A 620 -25.21 43.78 4.96
C SER A 620 -24.41 44.98 5.49
N LEU A 621 -23.82 44.84 6.69
CA LEU A 621 -22.85 45.78 7.22
C LEU A 621 -21.50 45.54 6.55
N ALA A 622 -20.70 46.60 6.37
CA ALA A 622 -19.36 46.49 5.79
C ALA A 622 -18.48 45.56 6.65
N PRO A 623 -17.58 44.77 6.04
CA PRO A 623 -16.67 43.89 6.80
C PRO A 623 -15.82 44.71 7.76
N LEU A 624 -15.94 44.45 9.06
CA LEU A 624 -15.11 45.05 10.09
C LEU A 624 -13.89 44.15 10.30
N THR A 625 -12.70 44.75 10.22
CA THR A 625 -11.47 44.06 10.62
C THR A 625 -11.34 44.09 12.13
N THR A 626 -11.01 42.96 12.75
CA THR A 626 -10.84 42.87 14.20
C THR A 626 -9.56 42.12 14.57
N PRO A 627 -8.83 42.57 15.60
CA PRO A 627 -7.70 41.83 16.16
C PRO A 627 -8.12 40.76 17.18
N MET A 628 -9.38 40.75 17.64
CA MET A 628 -9.89 39.80 18.64
C MET A 628 -11.04 38.98 18.07
N LEU A 629 -10.90 37.66 18.17
CA LEU A 629 -11.94 36.70 17.76
C LEU A 629 -12.84 36.40 18.96
N GLU A 630 -14.13 36.65 18.80
CA GLU A 630 -15.15 36.46 19.82
C GLU A 630 -16.01 35.23 19.54
N ARG A 631 -16.52 34.64 20.61
CA ARG A 631 -17.37 33.46 20.53
C ARG A 631 -18.71 33.80 19.88
N GLY A 632 -19.14 32.96 18.93
CA GLY A 632 -20.42 33.12 18.23
C GLY A 632 -20.35 33.97 16.96
N HIS A 633 -19.17 34.50 16.63
CA HIS A 633 -18.91 35.22 15.40
C HIS A 633 -18.18 34.34 14.38
N VAL A 634 -18.29 34.71 13.11
CA VAL A 634 -17.66 34.02 11.98
C VAL A 634 -16.66 34.97 11.35
N TYR A 635 -15.48 34.47 11.03
CA TYR A 635 -14.39 35.27 10.50
C TYR A 635 -13.91 34.73 9.13
N ALA A 636 -13.22 35.58 8.38
CA ALA A 636 -12.57 35.24 7.13
C ALA A 636 -11.12 35.73 7.08
N GLY A 637 -10.23 34.93 6.48
CA GLY A 637 -8.80 35.24 6.35
C GLY A 637 -8.04 35.15 7.68
N GLY A 638 -7.19 36.14 7.95
CA GLY A 638 -6.38 36.22 9.16
C GLY A 638 -4.97 35.62 9.02
N ASN A 639 -4.30 35.49 10.15
CA ASN A 639 -2.94 34.96 10.26
C ASN A 639 -2.75 34.17 11.57
N ILE A 640 -1.77 33.26 11.57
CA ILE A 640 -1.47 32.39 12.72
C ILE A 640 -1.09 33.19 13.99
N THR A 641 -0.40 34.32 13.85
CA THR A 641 0.07 35.12 14.99
C THR A 641 -1.11 35.69 15.79
N GLU A 642 -2.04 36.37 15.13
CA GLU A 642 -3.26 36.89 15.75
C GLU A 642 -4.19 35.78 16.24
N PHE A 643 -4.24 34.67 15.51
CA PHE A 643 -5.00 33.51 15.93
C PHE A 643 -4.49 32.95 17.26
N MET A 644 -3.17 32.78 17.41
CA MET A 644 -2.56 32.29 18.64
C MET A 644 -2.68 33.28 19.80
N LEU A 645 -2.70 34.59 19.54
CA LEU A 645 -3.02 35.58 20.59
C LEU A 645 -4.43 35.36 21.16
N THR A 646 -5.39 34.99 20.29
CA THR A 646 -6.76 34.68 20.72
C THR A 646 -6.84 33.34 21.45
N LEU A 647 -6.21 32.28 20.92
CA LEU A 647 -6.25 30.96 21.56
C LEU A 647 -5.48 30.94 22.90
N GLY A 648 -4.49 31.81 23.04
CA GLY A 648 -3.51 31.85 24.11
C GLY A 648 -2.11 31.54 23.54
N PRO A 649 -1.10 32.41 23.74
CA PRO A 649 0.22 32.25 23.11
C PRO A 649 0.96 30.94 23.39
N LYS A 650 0.60 30.24 24.48
CA LYS A 650 1.17 28.95 24.89
C LYS A 650 0.16 27.80 24.82
N ALA A 651 -0.99 28.02 24.18
CA ALA A 651 -2.04 27.02 24.09
C ALA A 651 -1.57 25.80 23.29
N LYS A 652 -1.84 24.61 23.81
CA LYS A 652 -1.58 23.35 23.11
C LYS A 652 -2.72 23.07 22.15
N VAL A 653 -2.43 23.11 20.85
CA VAL A 653 -3.41 22.90 19.79
C VAL A 653 -3.25 21.52 19.17
N CYS A 654 -4.36 20.81 19.00
CA CYS A 654 -4.48 19.62 18.16
C CYS A 654 -5.33 19.98 16.93
N TYR A 655 -4.72 20.01 15.75
CA TYR A 655 -5.41 20.34 14.51
C TYR A 655 -5.66 19.09 13.66
N ILE A 656 -6.87 18.94 13.15
CA ILE A 656 -7.33 17.75 12.43
C ILE A 656 -7.72 18.13 11.02
N GLY A 657 -7.14 17.48 10.02
CA GLY A 657 -7.46 17.74 8.61
C GLY A 657 -6.97 16.65 7.66
N ASP A 658 -7.30 16.79 6.39
CA ASP A 658 -7.00 15.80 5.35
C ASP A 658 -5.93 16.29 4.35
N HIS A 659 -5.75 17.62 4.22
CA HIS A 659 -4.82 18.17 3.25
C HIS A 659 -3.38 17.99 3.72
N LEU A 660 -2.59 17.23 2.97
CA LEU A 660 -1.24 16.81 3.40
C LEU A 660 -0.33 17.98 3.78
N LEU A 661 -0.28 19.02 2.94
CA LEU A 661 0.55 20.19 3.20
C LEU A 661 -0.13 21.14 4.20
N HIS A 662 -1.30 21.66 3.84
CA HIS A 662 -1.99 22.72 4.57
C HIS A 662 -2.50 22.35 5.96
N ASP A 663 -2.94 21.10 6.17
CA ASP A 663 -3.51 20.70 7.45
C ASP A 663 -2.54 19.92 8.35
N ILE A 664 -1.49 19.33 7.77
CA ILE A 664 -0.58 18.45 8.53
C ILE A 664 0.83 19.04 8.62
N VAL A 665 1.45 19.37 7.49
CA VAL A 665 2.84 19.82 7.45
C VAL A 665 2.98 21.25 7.93
N LEU A 666 2.26 22.21 7.33
CA LEU A 666 2.40 23.63 7.67
C LEU A 666 2.08 23.93 9.15
N PRO A 667 1.02 23.35 9.76
CA PRO A 667 0.73 23.64 11.17
C PRO A 667 1.74 23.00 12.13
N ALA A 668 2.25 21.80 11.82
CA ALA A 668 3.18 21.09 12.68
C ALA A 668 4.62 21.61 12.60
N GLU A 669 5.06 22.04 11.41
CA GLU A 669 6.38 22.63 11.16
C GLU A 669 6.38 24.16 11.36
N ASN A 670 5.29 24.74 11.85
CA ASN A 670 5.19 26.18 12.07
C ASN A 670 6.18 26.67 13.14
N VAL A 671 6.93 27.73 12.82
CA VAL A 671 7.97 28.29 13.70
C VAL A 671 7.37 29.08 14.87
N VAL A 672 6.22 29.73 14.67
CA VAL A 672 5.57 30.57 15.70
C VAL A 672 4.88 29.70 16.74
N ALA A 673 4.11 28.71 16.28
CA ALA A 673 3.35 27.81 17.14
C ALA A 673 3.20 26.42 16.49
N PRO A 674 4.10 25.46 16.79
CA PRO A 674 3.97 24.11 16.25
C PRO A 674 2.75 23.43 16.85
N TRP A 675 1.79 23.06 15.99
CA TRP A 675 0.58 22.35 16.39
C TRP A 675 0.77 20.85 16.30
N ALA A 676 0.13 20.09 17.20
CA ALA A 676 0.03 18.66 17.01
C ALA A 676 -1.04 18.38 15.95
N THR A 677 -0.76 17.48 14.99
CA THR A 677 -1.67 17.25 13.85
C THR A 677 -2.19 15.83 13.78
N VAL A 678 -3.49 15.69 13.50
CA VAL A 678 -4.15 14.41 13.24
C VAL A 678 -4.53 14.35 11.76
N ALA A 679 -3.98 13.37 11.04
CA ALA A 679 -4.22 13.21 9.62
C ALA A 679 -5.45 12.34 9.33
N ILE A 680 -6.39 12.87 8.54
CA ILE A 680 -7.52 12.14 7.99
C ILE A 680 -7.15 11.63 6.58
N ILE A 681 -6.78 10.34 6.51
CA ILE A 681 -6.39 9.68 5.25
C ILE A 681 -7.38 8.55 4.97
N GLY A 682 -8.45 8.84 4.24
CA GLY A 682 -9.49 7.85 3.91
C GLY A 682 -8.95 6.62 3.17
N GLU A 683 -7.92 6.81 2.34
CA GLU A 683 -7.23 5.78 1.57
C GLU A 683 -6.49 4.76 2.46
N SER A 684 -6.24 5.08 3.73
CA SER A 684 -5.63 4.12 4.66
C SER A 684 -6.51 2.87 4.86
N SER A 685 -7.83 2.99 4.68
CA SER A 685 -8.76 1.85 4.67
C SER A 685 -8.52 0.87 3.51
N LEU A 686 -7.86 1.31 2.43
CA LEU A 686 -7.56 0.48 1.26
C LEU A 686 -6.53 -0.60 1.55
N LEU A 687 -5.62 -0.37 2.50
CA LEU A 687 -4.63 -1.35 2.95
C LEU A 687 -5.31 -2.66 3.36
N PHE A 688 -6.48 -2.57 3.98
CA PHE A 688 -7.17 -3.76 4.44
C PHE A 688 -7.76 -4.56 3.29
N ARG A 689 -8.24 -3.94 2.19
CA ARG A 689 -8.91 -4.61 1.04
C ARG A 689 -8.17 -5.85 0.52
N TYR A 690 -6.86 -5.93 0.71
CA TYR A 690 -6.03 -7.06 0.30
C TYR A 690 -6.37 -8.37 1.05
N LEU A 691 -6.88 -8.35 2.28
CA LEU A 691 -7.33 -9.60 2.95
C LEU A 691 -8.57 -10.24 2.29
N ASP A 692 -9.26 -9.55 1.36
CA ASP A 692 -10.48 -10.04 0.71
C ASP A 692 -10.10 -10.92 -0.47
N LYS A 693 -8.91 -10.69 -1.06
CA LYS A 693 -8.37 -11.48 -2.17
C LYS A 693 -8.10 -12.95 -1.78
N GLY A 694 -8.02 -13.24 -0.48
CA GLY A 694 -7.96 -14.61 0.06
C GLY A 694 -9.31 -15.32 0.15
N HIS A 695 -10.44 -14.60 0.01
CA HIS A 695 -11.80 -15.13 -0.01
C HIS A 695 -12.40 -14.98 -1.41
N VAL A 696 -11.80 -15.64 -2.40
CA VAL A 696 -12.53 -15.87 -3.66
C VAL A 696 -13.64 -16.87 -3.32
N THR A 697 -14.86 -16.39 -3.15
CA THR A 697 -16.02 -17.26 -2.97
C THR A 697 -16.26 -18.04 -4.26
N ALA A 698 -16.78 -19.27 -4.15
CA ALA A 698 -17.11 -20.12 -5.30
C ALA A 698 -17.97 -19.37 -6.36
N GLU A 699 -18.81 -18.42 -5.94
CA GLU A 699 -19.57 -17.52 -6.82
C GLU A 699 -18.72 -16.62 -7.73
N GLN A 700 -17.57 -16.13 -7.26
CA GLN A 700 -16.67 -15.29 -8.08
C GLN A 700 -15.96 -16.13 -9.14
N VAL A 701 -15.61 -17.38 -8.81
CA VAL A 701 -15.11 -18.37 -9.78
C VAL A 701 -16.20 -18.75 -10.78
N GLN A 702 -17.45 -18.89 -10.33
CA GLN A 702 -18.59 -19.22 -11.17
C GLN A 702 -18.95 -18.07 -12.13
N ARG A 703 -18.91 -16.81 -11.67
CA ARG A 703 -19.06 -15.62 -12.53
C ARG A 703 -17.89 -15.45 -13.50
N PHE A 704 -16.66 -15.77 -13.07
CA PHE A 704 -15.50 -15.79 -13.95
C PHE A 704 -15.65 -16.86 -15.04
N MET A 705 -16.05 -18.09 -14.69
CA MET A 705 -16.37 -19.15 -15.64
C MET A 705 -17.51 -18.76 -16.59
N TRP A 706 -18.56 -18.11 -16.09
CA TRP A 706 -19.68 -17.64 -16.91
C TRP A 706 -19.24 -16.57 -17.92
N SER A 707 -18.36 -15.65 -17.51
CA SER A 707 -17.79 -14.62 -18.39
C SER A 707 -16.85 -15.19 -19.47
N VAL A 708 -16.22 -16.33 -19.20
CA VAL A 708 -15.33 -17.05 -20.13
C VAL A 708 -16.14 -17.87 -21.13
N LEU A 709 -17.29 -18.44 -20.72
CA LEU A 709 -18.12 -19.30 -21.57
C LEU A 709 -19.12 -18.51 -22.45
N PHE A 710 -19.65 -17.37 -21.98
CA PHE A 710 -20.76 -16.69 -22.65
C PHE A 710 -20.48 -15.24 -23.08
N GLY A 711 -19.22 -14.80 -23.05
CA GLY A 711 -18.77 -13.58 -23.74
C GLY A 711 -19.63 -12.34 -23.50
N THR A 712 -19.64 -11.80 -22.29
CA THR A 712 -20.19 -10.45 -22.06
C THR A 712 -19.19 -9.38 -22.54
N PRO A 713 -19.62 -8.27 -23.18
CA PRO A 713 -18.74 -7.16 -23.49
C PRO A 713 -18.07 -6.67 -22.21
N LYS A 714 -16.74 -6.53 -22.27
CA LYS A 714 -15.91 -6.05 -21.15
C LYS A 714 -16.40 -4.66 -20.72
N ARG A 715 -17.26 -4.59 -19.70
CA ARG A 715 -17.35 -3.39 -18.88
C ARG A 715 -16.08 -3.38 -18.03
N VAL A 716 -15.05 -2.68 -18.50
CA VAL A 716 -13.97 -2.25 -17.61
C VAL A 716 -14.67 -1.55 -16.45
N GLU A 717 -14.58 -2.07 -15.23
CA GLU A 717 -15.10 -1.38 -14.05
C GLU A 717 -14.28 -0.10 -13.86
N ALA A 718 -14.66 0.96 -14.58
CA ALA A 718 -14.09 2.30 -14.55
C ALA A 718 -14.59 3.06 -13.32
N ARG A 719 -14.38 2.49 -12.13
CA ARG A 719 -14.69 3.19 -10.88
C ARG A 719 -13.61 4.23 -10.64
N CYS A 720 -13.99 5.50 -10.66
CA CYS A 720 -13.08 6.61 -10.35
C CYS A 720 -12.79 6.59 -8.85
N ARG A 721 -11.65 5.99 -8.47
CA ARG A 721 -11.24 5.81 -7.08
C ARG A 721 -9.71 5.77 -6.95
N PRO A 722 -9.16 6.06 -5.75
CA PRO A 722 -7.74 5.90 -5.50
C PRO A 722 -7.28 4.45 -5.73
N ALA A 723 -6.06 4.27 -6.24
CA ALA A 723 -5.52 2.97 -6.63
C ALA A 723 -5.18 2.04 -5.47
N GLY A 724 -4.61 2.61 -4.40
CA GLY A 724 -3.95 1.85 -3.34
C GLY A 724 -3.75 2.68 -2.08
N PRO A 725 -3.14 2.10 -1.04
CA PRO A 725 -2.88 2.82 0.21
C PRO A 725 -1.99 4.04 -0.03
N PHE A 726 -2.25 5.13 0.69
CA PHE A 726 -1.48 6.38 0.59
C PHE A 726 -0.03 6.22 1.11
N PHE A 727 0.12 5.57 2.26
CA PHE A 727 1.39 5.49 2.98
C PHE A 727 2.44 4.61 2.30
N TYR A 728 1.99 3.61 1.55
CA TYR A 728 2.84 2.57 0.97
C TYR A 728 2.56 2.46 -0.53
N LEU A 729 3.59 2.12 -1.31
CA LEU A 729 3.36 1.70 -2.68
C LEU A 729 2.74 0.29 -2.64
N ASP A 730 1.41 0.20 -2.68
CA ASP A 730 0.67 -1.08 -2.57
C ASP A 730 0.87 -1.76 -1.18
N VAL A 731 0.45 -3.02 -1.02
CA VAL A 731 0.36 -3.70 0.29
C VAL A 731 1.72 -4.10 0.90
N GLY A 732 2.72 -4.34 0.06
CA GLY A 732 4.05 -4.83 0.41
C GLY A 732 5.17 -3.82 0.22
N GLY A 733 4.90 -2.71 -0.47
CA GLY A 733 5.95 -1.77 -0.85
C GLY A 733 6.50 -0.92 0.29
N VAL A 734 7.54 -0.18 -0.07
CA VAL A 734 8.17 0.83 0.80
C VAL A 734 7.23 2.00 1.08
N TYR A 735 7.57 2.81 2.09
CA TYR A 735 6.91 4.08 2.32
C TYR A 735 7.02 5.00 1.11
N SER A 736 5.91 5.65 0.77
CA SER A 736 5.95 6.80 -0.13
C SER A 736 6.61 8.00 0.57
N GLN A 737 7.20 8.91 -0.18
CA GLN A 737 7.82 10.13 0.36
C GLN A 737 6.84 10.91 1.26
N TRP A 738 5.64 11.16 0.74
CA TRP A 738 4.57 11.83 1.50
C TRP A 738 4.02 10.96 2.63
N GLY A 739 3.93 9.64 2.45
CA GLY A 739 3.51 8.71 3.51
C GLY A 739 4.43 8.78 4.74
N LYS A 740 5.75 8.75 4.53
CA LYS A 740 6.72 8.89 5.61
C LYS A 740 6.69 10.28 6.23
N LYS A 741 6.64 11.34 5.41
CA LYS A 741 6.54 12.72 5.91
C LYS A 741 5.32 12.89 6.82
N ILE A 742 4.14 12.44 6.38
CA ILE A 742 2.92 12.56 7.17
C ILE A 742 2.96 11.72 8.44
N ASN A 743 3.53 10.51 8.40
CA ASN A 743 3.67 9.71 9.62
C ASN A 743 4.66 10.32 10.63
N ALA A 744 5.74 10.96 10.15
CA ALA A 744 6.71 11.63 11.01
C ALA A 744 6.15 12.92 11.63
N THR A 745 5.30 13.63 10.88
CA THR A 745 4.74 14.92 11.30
C THR A 745 3.47 14.79 12.13
N SER A 746 2.57 13.86 11.77
CA SER A 746 1.30 13.67 12.49
C SER A 746 1.46 12.79 13.73
N ILE A 747 0.74 13.12 14.80
CA ILE A 747 0.70 12.31 16.03
C ILE A 747 -0.19 11.08 15.86
N LEU A 748 -1.19 11.17 14.99
CA LEU A 748 -2.20 10.16 14.76
C LEU A 748 -2.72 10.26 13.32
N CYS A 749 -2.90 9.13 12.67
CA CYS A 749 -3.59 9.03 11.40
C CYS A 749 -4.80 8.11 11.53
N VAL A 750 -5.96 8.56 11.05
CA VAL A 750 -7.22 7.79 10.99
C VAL A 750 -7.86 7.88 9.61
N ASP A 751 -8.73 6.91 9.28
CA ASP A 751 -9.47 6.90 8.02
C ASP A 751 -10.70 7.83 8.03
N SER A 752 -11.12 8.27 9.21
CA SER A 752 -12.22 9.19 9.44
C SER A 752 -12.16 9.73 10.87
N ILE A 753 -12.61 10.97 11.08
CA ILE A 753 -12.76 11.53 12.42
C ILE A 753 -13.76 10.76 13.28
N SER A 754 -14.74 10.10 12.66
CA SER A 754 -15.70 9.24 13.34
C SER A 754 -15.04 8.08 14.07
N ARG A 755 -13.74 7.83 13.93
CA ARG A 755 -13.01 6.83 14.74
C ARG A 755 -12.70 7.29 16.15
N LEU A 756 -12.76 8.60 16.38
CA LEU A 756 -12.39 9.21 17.66
C LEU A 756 -13.60 9.30 18.62
N HIS A 757 -14.74 8.68 18.27
CA HIS A 757 -15.97 8.66 19.07
C HIS A 757 -16.03 7.53 20.12
N GLU A 758 -15.14 6.52 20.05
CA GLU A 758 -15.17 5.38 20.98
C GLU A 758 -15.01 5.91 22.42
N GLN A 759 -15.83 5.44 23.36
CA GLN A 759 -16.05 5.98 24.72
C GLN A 759 -14.80 5.97 25.65
N HIS A 760 -13.62 5.73 25.10
CA HIS A 760 -12.38 5.71 25.83
C HIS A 760 -11.74 7.11 25.80
N ASP A 761 -11.47 7.66 26.99
CA ASP A 761 -10.69 8.90 27.15
C ASP A 761 -9.29 8.82 26.52
N THR A 762 -8.82 7.61 26.20
CA THR A 762 -7.52 7.35 25.58
C THR A 762 -7.67 6.28 24.50
N MET A 763 -7.29 6.64 23.28
CA MET A 763 -7.38 5.80 22.10
C MET A 763 -6.04 5.10 21.90
N SER A 764 -6.02 3.77 22.01
CA SER A 764 -4.81 2.97 21.79
C SER A 764 -4.72 2.48 20.34
N VAL A 765 -3.50 2.13 19.93
CA VAL A 765 -3.26 1.53 18.62
C VAL A 765 -4.04 0.24 18.37
N ASP A 766 -4.16 -0.62 19.39
CA ASP A 766 -4.87 -1.89 19.25
C ASP A 766 -6.37 -1.65 18.99
N LEU A 767 -6.99 -0.70 19.70
CA LEU A 767 -8.40 -0.31 19.47
C LEU A 767 -8.59 0.23 18.06
N LEU A 768 -7.77 1.19 17.64
CA LEU A 768 -7.90 1.85 16.33
C LEU A 768 -7.63 0.89 15.15
N VAL A 769 -6.63 0.00 15.26
CA VAL A 769 -6.36 -1.01 14.24
C VAL A 769 -7.49 -2.05 14.19
N GLN A 770 -8.00 -2.47 15.34
CA GLN A 770 -9.11 -3.42 15.41
C GLN A 770 -10.41 -2.83 14.86
N ALA A 771 -10.70 -1.56 15.13
CA ALA A 771 -11.86 -0.86 14.59
C ALA A 771 -11.84 -0.82 13.05
N ARG A 772 -10.66 -0.68 12.44
CA ARG A 772 -10.49 -0.76 10.97
C ARG A 772 -10.79 -2.16 10.43
N LEU A 773 -10.34 -3.20 11.12
CA LEU A 773 -10.62 -4.60 10.76
C LEU A 773 -12.12 -4.93 10.87
N ASN A 774 -12.78 -4.50 11.94
CA ASN A 774 -14.19 -4.77 12.20
C ASN A 774 -15.11 -4.11 11.16
N ARG A 775 -14.91 -2.82 10.86
CA ARG A 775 -15.74 -2.08 9.86
C ARG A 775 -15.74 -2.78 8.50
N ARG A 776 -14.63 -3.43 8.16
CA ARG A 776 -14.53 -4.17 6.91
C ARG A 776 -15.36 -5.44 6.93
N ARG A 777 -15.39 -6.19 8.03
CA ARG A 777 -16.29 -7.35 8.18
C ARG A 777 -17.73 -6.92 7.97
N ASP A 778 -18.13 -5.76 8.49
CA ASP A 778 -19.49 -5.23 8.34
C ASP A 778 -19.77 -4.74 6.92
N SER A 779 -18.80 -4.10 6.26
CA SER A 779 -18.89 -3.66 4.86
C SER A 779 -18.98 -4.85 3.88
N VAL A 780 -18.31 -5.97 4.19
CA VAL A 780 -18.40 -7.22 3.43
C VAL A 780 -19.75 -7.90 3.67
N ARG A 781 -20.24 -7.94 4.92
CA ARG A 781 -21.55 -8.50 5.28
C ARG A 781 -22.71 -7.75 4.63
N THR A 782 -22.70 -6.42 4.65
CA THR A 782 -23.73 -5.60 3.98
C THR A 782 -23.70 -5.76 2.46
N ARG A 783 -22.52 -5.89 1.85
CA ARG A 783 -22.43 -6.24 0.42
C ARG A 783 -22.96 -7.64 0.13
N ALA A 784 -22.62 -8.62 0.95
CA ALA A 784 -23.12 -9.99 0.80
C ALA A 784 -24.65 -10.03 0.91
N SER A 785 -25.24 -9.34 1.88
CA SER A 785 -26.70 -9.29 2.07
C SER A 785 -27.41 -8.53 0.95
N ALA A 786 -26.84 -7.44 0.43
CA ALA A 786 -27.39 -6.70 -0.71
C ALA A 786 -27.34 -7.50 -2.03
N THR A 787 -26.43 -8.47 -2.13
CA THR A 787 -26.35 -9.39 -3.27
C THR A 787 -27.32 -10.57 -3.12
N THR A 788 -27.70 -10.94 -1.89
CA THR A 788 -28.69 -12.01 -1.65
C THR A 788 -30.13 -11.55 -1.82
N THR A 789 -30.43 -10.25 -1.70
CA THR A 789 -31.79 -9.71 -1.87
C THR A 789 -32.24 -9.53 -3.32
N THR A 790 -31.38 -9.77 -4.32
CA THR A 790 -31.77 -9.67 -5.74
C THR A 790 -32.04 -11.00 -6.44
N THR A 791 -31.86 -12.13 -5.75
CA THR A 791 -32.23 -13.45 -6.28
C THR A 791 -32.58 -14.38 -5.13
N LEU A 792 -33.88 -14.60 -4.88
CA LEU A 792 -34.52 -15.91 -4.62
C LEU A 792 -35.92 -15.72 -3.99
N GLY A 793 -36.93 -16.29 -4.65
CA GLY A 793 -38.22 -16.59 -4.06
C GLY A 793 -38.12 -17.69 -2.98
N PRO A 794 -39.22 -17.97 -2.25
CA PRO A 794 -39.14 -18.63 -0.97
C PRO A 794 -38.95 -20.15 -1.12
N THR A 795 -37.85 -20.70 -0.61
CA THR A 795 -37.79 -22.11 -0.20
C THR A 795 -36.89 -22.31 1.03
N THR A 796 -37.54 -22.80 2.09
CA THR A 796 -37.08 -23.65 3.23
C THR A 796 -35.59 -23.66 3.63
N GLY A 797 -35.35 -23.32 4.90
CA GLY A 797 -34.02 -23.24 5.49
C GLY A 797 -33.41 -24.56 5.96
N ALA A 798 -32.08 -24.55 6.14
CA ALA A 798 -31.33 -25.31 7.13
C ALA A 798 -29.86 -24.82 7.19
N THR A 799 -29.43 -24.40 8.38
CA THR A 799 -28.09 -24.53 9.00
C THR A 799 -26.82 -24.14 8.21
N ALA A 800 -26.28 -22.95 8.51
CA ALA A 800 -24.89 -22.56 8.21
C ALA A 800 -24.23 -21.90 9.43
N ASN A 801 -24.09 -22.63 10.55
CA ASN A 801 -23.47 -22.09 11.77
C ASN A 801 -22.49 -23.03 12.51
N THR A 802 -22.06 -24.16 11.93
CA THR A 802 -21.29 -25.18 12.67
C THR A 802 -19.79 -25.24 12.37
N THR A 803 -19.21 -24.23 11.71
CA THR A 803 -17.78 -24.25 11.31
C THR A 803 -16.86 -23.54 12.31
N LEU A 804 -17.38 -22.65 13.16
CA LEU A 804 -16.57 -21.94 14.16
C LEU A 804 -16.31 -22.75 15.44
N GLU A 805 -17.28 -23.58 15.88
CA GLU A 805 -17.16 -24.37 17.11
C GLU A 805 -16.27 -25.62 16.94
N LYS A 806 -16.12 -26.13 15.71
CA LYS A 806 -15.21 -27.26 15.42
C LYS A 806 -13.72 -26.86 15.42
N LEU A 807 -13.40 -25.57 15.36
CA LEU A 807 -12.02 -25.05 15.37
C LEU A 807 -11.41 -24.98 16.78
N ALA A 808 -12.22 -25.02 17.86
CA ALA A 808 -11.72 -25.01 19.22
C ALA A 808 -11.17 -26.37 19.69
N HIS A 809 -11.55 -27.48 19.04
CA HIS A 809 -11.19 -28.83 19.47
C HIS A 809 -9.91 -29.40 18.84
N LEU A 810 -9.30 -28.72 17.86
CA LEU A 810 -8.09 -29.21 17.17
C LEU A 810 -6.77 -28.65 17.73
N LEU A 811 -6.80 -27.83 18.78
CA LEU A 811 -5.63 -27.12 19.32
C LEU A 811 -5.19 -27.56 20.74
N HIS A 812 -5.72 -28.65 21.29
CA HIS A 812 -5.28 -29.18 22.59
C HIS A 812 -5.17 -30.71 22.61
N PRO A 813 -3.97 -31.30 22.44
CA PRO A 813 -3.74 -32.69 22.83
C PRO A 813 -3.21 -32.70 24.27
N ASN A 814 -4.07 -33.02 25.23
CA ASN A 814 -3.77 -33.71 26.51
C ASN A 814 -4.81 -33.37 27.58
N ARG A 815 -5.80 -34.25 27.76
CA ARG A 815 -6.38 -34.55 29.07
C ARG A 815 -6.67 -36.05 29.15
N VAL A 816 -5.78 -36.75 29.83
CA VAL A 816 -6.06 -38.06 30.44
C VAL A 816 -6.88 -37.80 31.69
N THR A 817 -8.07 -38.40 31.81
CA THR A 817 -8.65 -38.91 33.06
C THR A 817 -9.83 -39.82 32.73
N GLY A 818 -9.83 -41.03 33.29
CA GLY A 818 -10.84 -42.06 33.05
C GLY A 818 -12.05 -42.04 33.99
N LEU A 819 -12.67 -43.22 34.04
CA LEU A 819 -13.75 -43.71 34.91
C LEU A 819 -15.21 -43.61 34.42
N ALA A 820 -15.75 -44.81 34.20
CA ALA A 820 -16.99 -45.37 34.76
C ALA A 820 -18.37 -45.03 34.13
N SER A 821 -18.93 -46.07 33.51
CA SER A 821 -20.30 -46.58 33.59
C SER A 821 -21.42 -45.67 34.12
N PHE A 822 -22.52 -45.55 33.38
CA PHE A 822 -23.85 -46.03 33.80
C PHE A 822 -24.83 -46.06 32.61
N SER A 823 -25.58 -47.16 32.53
CA SER A 823 -26.68 -47.49 31.63
C SER A 823 -28.00 -46.83 32.05
N THR A 824 -28.91 -46.58 31.10
CA THR A 824 -30.34 -47.02 31.03
C THR A 824 -31.06 -46.26 29.90
N ASN A 825 -31.58 -46.95 28.87
CA ASN A 825 -33.00 -47.26 28.60
C ASN A 825 -33.95 -46.05 28.50
N GLN A 826 -35.01 -45.99 27.70
CA GLN A 826 -35.57 -46.61 26.48
C GLN A 826 -36.97 -45.93 26.35
N CYS A 827 -37.59 -45.94 25.14
CA CYS A 827 -39.04 -45.76 24.90
C CYS A 827 -39.68 -44.36 25.13
N SER A 828 -40.76 -43.93 24.47
CA SER A 828 -41.44 -44.20 23.19
C SER A 828 -42.72 -43.34 23.17
N GLU A 829 -43.14 -42.86 21.99
CA GLU A 829 -44.53 -42.59 21.53
C GLU A 829 -45.41 -41.52 22.24
N THR A 830 -45.67 -40.36 21.62
CA THR A 830 -46.81 -39.96 20.70
C THR A 830 -48.00 -39.27 21.43
N PRO A 831 -49.05 -38.71 20.75
CA PRO A 831 -49.12 -37.27 20.46
C PRO A 831 -50.50 -36.63 20.79
N GLY A 832 -50.63 -35.31 20.55
CA GLY A 832 -51.93 -34.71 20.25
C GLY A 832 -52.25 -33.42 21.01
N ALA A 833 -52.44 -32.33 20.28
CA ALA A 833 -53.70 -31.58 20.24
C ALA A 833 -53.52 -30.22 19.53
N THR A 834 -54.31 -30.08 18.48
CA THR A 834 -54.48 -28.95 17.59
C THR A 834 -55.23 -27.76 18.19
N ASN A 835 -54.92 -26.58 17.64
CA ASN A 835 -55.82 -25.44 17.36
C ASN A 835 -56.42 -24.63 18.52
N ARG A 836 -56.09 -23.33 18.57
CA ARG A 836 -56.96 -22.28 17.99
C ARG A 836 -56.28 -20.89 17.99
N ARG A 837 -56.63 -20.15 16.94
CA ARG A 837 -56.24 -18.78 16.56
C ARG A 837 -56.93 -17.70 17.43
N HIS A 838 -56.26 -16.55 17.57
CA HIS A 838 -56.78 -15.17 17.39
C HIS A 838 -55.56 -14.21 17.48
N SER A 839 -55.06 -13.61 16.39
CA SER A 839 -55.46 -12.31 15.80
C SER A 839 -55.70 -11.18 16.81
N THR A 840 -54.79 -10.20 16.94
CA THR A 840 -54.86 -8.84 16.34
C THR A 840 -53.77 -7.91 16.88
N HIS A 841 -53.15 -7.16 15.97
CA HIS A 841 -52.61 -5.79 16.07
C HIS A 841 -51.90 -5.29 17.34
N ALA A 842 -50.61 -4.99 17.23
CA ALA A 842 -50.04 -3.63 17.21
C ALA A 842 -48.62 -3.67 16.62
#